data_AF-A0A8I1MMQ0-F1
#
_entry.id   AF-A0A8I1MMQ0-F1
#
_cell.length_a   1.000
_cell.length_b   1.000
_cell.length_c   1.000
_cell.angle_alpha   90.00
_cell.angle_beta   90.00
_cell.angle_gamma   90.00
#
_symmetry.space_group_name_H-M   'P 1'
#
loop_
_entity.id
_entity.type
_entity.pdbx_description
1 polymer ?
#
loop_
_entity_poly.entity_id
_entity_poly.type
_entity_poly.pdbx_seq_one_letter_code
_entity_poly.pdbx_strand_id
1 'polypeptide(L)'
;MVAIEYRKGLHLPAADLWLDPWVPRERAFVSHAHSDHTGRHRHLICTAPTARLMQTRMGGDIGQLDILPFGERRTFGAWAATLYPAGHVLGSAQLLYEDDKGSLLYTGDFKLRKGLSSEVFEAPRADTLVMETTYGLPHYKFPPAGEVIADVLKFCSETLEDGETPILLGYALGKAQEILSVLRGAGLPIMLHGSVYTVAQVYEEFGVAFPAYEKYDPEKVSGHVLICPPSANGSRQLSRIKKRRMAVLTGWALDAAARYRLQVDAAFPLSDHAGYDDLIQLVETVQPRRVLTLHGFAQEFARDLRARGIDAWALTGANQLEFSILETRRGKTPEAVPLRDRPTDGFERFCSVCEKIRQSTGKLRKIRFLANYLRALPADELPHAATWLTGRAFPPHEEKPVNVGWSIIYRALSTASQLTMAELRTISRRHNDAGLTATEALAHHPGEGNPAIGEIHALLGDLRTARGPIAKTEILTEAFRRMPPIMGGYLVRILTGDLRIGLKEGLVEEAVATAFEADADAVREAAMLLGDIGRAATLASEKRLEQAELTIFQPIKCMLASPEPDAAAIWDRLGGSGRVWLEDKLDGIRAQIHVTPERVEIYTRDLKRITDTFPEIAAAAARLRREAVFDGEILAWENGRSLSFFELQKRLGRREADLFLGGEIPVAYMIFDLLQLDGRSLLKKPLTDRRSLLQRLPLTDGIQAAEVHTARSAGEIEETFRAARARGNEGLMAKDPTSLYSPGRRGLSWLKLKEEFATLDVIVVAVEYGHGRRSNVLSDYTFAVRDEASGTLLPIGKAYSGLTDTEIEELTEIFLTHMVARTGNRIEVDPRIVIEVAFDAIQPSDRHASGLALRFPRIKRLRPDKTLADIDTLAVARQLAGLT
;
A
#
# COMPACT_ATOMS: atom_id res chain seq x y z
N MET A 1 -22.04 -28.88 18.56
CA MET A 1 -21.53 -28.13 17.40
C MET A 1 -20.04 -28.38 17.30
N VAL A 2 -19.55 -28.59 16.08
CA VAL A 2 -18.14 -28.84 15.79
C VAL A 2 -17.29 -27.67 16.29
N ALA A 3 -16.23 -28.00 17.05
CA ALA A 3 -15.28 -27.03 17.56
C ALA A 3 -14.26 -26.66 16.47
N ILE A 4 -13.95 -25.37 16.36
CA ILE A 4 -13.10 -24.81 15.31
C ILE A 4 -12.16 -23.79 15.96
N GLU A 5 -10.88 -23.85 15.59
CA GLU A 5 -9.89 -22.85 15.96
C GLU A 5 -9.26 -22.24 14.71
N TYR A 6 -9.09 -20.92 14.71
CA TYR A 6 -8.36 -20.22 13.65
C TYR A 6 -6.97 -19.83 14.16
N ARG A 7 -5.92 -20.42 13.59
CA ARG A 7 -4.51 -20.20 13.95
C ARG A 7 -3.63 -20.15 12.70
N LYS A 8 -3.78 -19.10 11.88
CA LYS A 8 -3.13 -18.99 10.55
C LYS A 8 -3.43 -20.23 9.67
N GLY A 9 -4.71 -20.61 9.64
CA GLY A 9 -5.24 -21.87 9.12
C GLY A 9 -6.37 -22.36 10.04
N LEU A 10 -7.34 -23.09 9.49
CA LEU A 10 -8.51 -23.54 10.23
C LEU A 10 -8.26 -24.95 10.78
N HIS A 11 -8.39 -25.13 12.09
CA HIS A 11 -8.12 -26.40 12.78
C HIS A 11 -9.40 -26.94 13.40
N LEU A 12 -9.62 -28.25 13.22
CA LEU A 12 -10.68 -29.03 13.85
C LEU A 12 -10.04 -29.91 14.93
N PRO A 13 -10.02 -29.48 16.22
CA PRO A 13 -9.22 -30.14 17.25
C PRO A 13 -9.61 -31.61 17.50
N ALA A 14 -10.89 -31.95 17.38
CA ALA A 14 -11.39 -33.31 17.58
C ALA A 14 -10.86 -34.32 16.54
N ALA A 15 -10.52 -33.84 15.35
CA ALA A 15 -10.00 -34.65 14.24
C ALA A 15 -8.48 -34.52 14.03
N ASP A 16 -7.86 -33.56 14.75
CA ASP A 16 -6.56 -32.97 14.42
C ASP A 16 -6.40 -32.72 12.91
N LEU A 17 -7.46 -32.17 12.30
CA LEU A 17 -7.52 -31.90 10.86
C LEU A 17 -7.38 -30.40 10.63
N TRP A 18 -6.46 -30.02 9.76
CA TRP A 18 -6.29 -28.65 9.29
C TRP A 18 -6.94 -28.47 7.92
N LEU A 19 -7.67 -27.38 7.71
CA LEU A 19 -8.28 -27.02 6.42
C LEU A 19 -7.46 -25.88 5.80
N ASP A 20 -6.97 -26.12 4.58
CA ASP A 20 -6.09 -25.22 3.80
C ASP A 20 -4.94 -24.56 4.59
N PRO A 21 -4.16 -25.31 5.40
CA PRO A 21 -3.03 -24.74 6.13
C PRO A 21 -1.83 -24.43 5.20
N TRP A 22 -1.14 -23.32 5.44
CA TRP A 22 0.02 -22.91 4.62
C TRP A 22 1.35 -23.46 5.14
N VAL A 23 1.36 -23.88 6.39
CA VAL A 23 2.53 -24.47 7.06
C VAL A 23 2.40 -25.99 7.10
N PRO A 24 3.50 -26.76 7.10
CA PRO A 24 3.45 -28.20 7.23
C PRO A 24 2.64 -28.66 8.44
N ARG A 25 1.78 -29.65 8.24
CA ARG A 25 0.89 -30.24 9.25
C ARG A 25 0.90 -31.75 9.13
N GLU A 26 0.54 -32.42 10.23
CA GLU A 26 0.42 -33.87 10.25
C GLU A 26 -0.70 -34.36 9.32
N ARG A 27 -1.89 -33.75 9.42
CA ARG A 27 -3.04 -34.03 8.55
C ARG A 27 -3.69 -32.73 8.08
N ALA A 28 -3.87 -32.62 6.77
CA ALA A 28 -4.50 -31.47 6.14
C ALA A 28 -5.51 -31.89 5.08
N PHE A 29 -6.59 -31.12 4.96
CA PHE A 29 -7.45 -31.07 3.79
C PHE A 29 -7.01 -29.87 2.94
N VAL A 30 -6.84 -30.10 1.64
CA VAL A 30 -6.63 -29.02 0.66
C VAL A 30 -7.82 -28.99 -0.29
N SER A 31 -8.53 -27.86 -0.27
CA SER A 31 -9.71 -27.63 -1.09
C SER A 31 -9.36 -27.55 -2.57
N HIS A 32 -8.26 -26.87 -2.92
CA HIS A 32 -7.81 -26.69 -4.30
C HIS A 32 -6.34 -26.26 -4.40
N ALA A 33 -5.77 -26.36 -5.60
CA ALA A 33 -4.33 -26.19 -5.83
C ALA A 33 -3.89 -24.73 -6.06
N HIS A 34 -4.53 -23.74 -5.45
CA HIS A 34 -3.99 -22.37 -5.38
C HIS A 34 -2.98 -22.25 -4.23
N SER A 35 -2.05 -21.31 -4.39
CA SER A 35 -0.86 -21.23 -3.55
C SER A 35 -1.16 -20.73 -2.12
N ASP A 36 -2.31 -20.09 -1.91
CA ASP A 36 -2.91 -19.69 -0.64
C ASP A 36 -3.75 -20.79 0.02
N HIS A 37 -3.90 -21.93 -0.63
CA HIS A 37 -4.64 -23.07 -0.09
C HIS A 37 -3.77 -24.33 0.02
N THR A 38 -2.49 -24.25 -0.37
CA THR A 38 -1.61 -25.41 -0.48
C THR A 38 -0.40 -25.31 0.45
N GLY A 39 0.03 -26.46 0.95
CA GLY A 39 1.26 -26.66 1.69
C GLY A 39 1.76 -28.09 1.53
N ARG A 40 2.98 -28.37 2.01
CA ARG A 40 3.51 -29.74 2.06
C ARG A 40 3.15 -30.34 3.42
N HIS A 41 2.24 -31.31 3.43
CA HIS A 41 1.72 -31.93 4.66
C HIS A 41 2.08 -33.41 4.68
N ARG A 42 2.08 -34.04 5.85
CA ARG A 42 2.42 -35.47 5.94
C ARG A 42 1.31 -36.35 5.37
N HIS A 43 0.06 -36.08 5.74
CA HIS A 43 -1.15 -36.70 5.21
C HIS A 43 -2.06 -35.64 4.59
N LEU A 44 -2.44 -35.82 3.32
CA LEU A 44 -3.16 -34.84 2.54
C LEU A 44 -4.45 -35.42 1.95
N ILE A 45 -5.59 -34.95 2.46
CA ILE A 45 -6.92 -35.26 1.92
C ILE A 45 -7.24 -34.24 0.83
N CYS A 46 -7.46 -34.72 -0.39
CA CYS A 46 -7.87 -33.89 -1.52
C CYS A 46 -8.46 -34.77 -2.64
N THR A 47 -8.94 -34.14 -3.71
CA THR A 47 -9.37 -34.84 -4.91
C THR A 47 -8.17 -35.22 -5.79
N ALA A 48 -8.35 -36.20 -6.68
CA ALA A 48 -7.31 -36.60 -7.63
C ALA A 48 -6.82 -35.45 -8.53
N PRO A 49 -7.70 -34.59 -9.09
CA PRO A 49 -7.23 -33.45 -9.88
C PRO A 49 -6.47 -32.41 -9.05
N THR A 50 -6.92 -32.11 -7.83
CA THR A 50 -6.21 -31.19 -6.92
C THR A 50 -4.80 -31.71 -6.61
N ALA A 51 -4.65 -33.00 -6.28
CA ALA A 51 -3.34 -33.61 -6.04
C ALA A 51 -2.41 -33.49 -7.26
N ARG A 52 -2.92 -33.82 -8.47
CA ARG A 52 -2.14 -33.76 -9.71
C ARG A 52 -1.71 -32.33 -10.06
N LEU A 53 -2.59 -31.35 -9.84
CA LEU A 53 -2.29 -29.93 -10.00
C LEU A 53 -1.24 -29.45 -8.99
N MET A 54 -1.34 -29.87 -7.72
CA MET A 54 -0.33 -29.56 -6.69
C MET A 54 1.05 -30.13 -7.06
N GLN A 55 1.13 -31.41 -7.45
CA GLN A 55 2.38 -32.04 -7.88
C GLN A 55 3.04 -31.28 -9.04
N THR A 56 2.22 -30.88 -10.03
CA THR A 56 2.68 -30.12 -11.19
C THR A 56 3.23 -28.75 -10.81
N ARG A 57 2.57 -28.07 -9.88
CA ARG A 57 2.91 -26.69 -9.50
C ARG A 57 4.03 -26.59 -8.46
N MET A 58 4.06 -27.51 -7.49
CA MET A 58 4.97 -27.45 -6.34
C MET A 58 6.27 -28.24 -6.57
N GLY A 59 6.23 -29.28 -7.39
CA GLY A 59 7.35 -30.21 -7.61
C GLY A 59 7.75 -31.01 -6.36
N GLY A 60 8.39 -32.16 -6.56
CA GLY A 60 8.86 -33.02 -5.46
C GLY A 60 7.72 -33.65 -4.64
N ASP A 61 8.05 -34.14 -3.45
CA ASP A 61 7.11 -34.84 -2.57
C ASP A 61 6.15 -33.85 -1.86
N ILE A 62 4.85 -34.10 -1.99
CA ILE A 62 3.78 -33.30 -1.36
C ILE A 62 3.14 -34.02 -0.16
N GLY A 63 3.67 -35.19 0.22
CA GLY A 63 3.18 -36.02 1.31
C GLY A 63 2.40 -37.24 0.86
N GLN A 64 1.93 -38.01 1.84
CA GLN A 64 1.05 -39.14 1.61
C GLN A 64 -0.35 -38.64 1.22
N LEU A 65 -0.82 -39.06 0.05
CA LEU A 65 -2.10 -38.63 -0.52
C LEU A 65 -3.24 -39.55 -0.08
N ASP A 66 -4.23 -38.97 0.59
CA ASP A 66 -5.50 -39.58 0.92
C ASP A 66 -6.56 -39.10 -0.09
N ILE A 67 -6.50 -39.62 -1.33
CA ILE A 67 -7.42 -39.24 -2.40
C ILE A 67 -8.86 -39.64 -2.03
N LEU A 68 -9.75 -38.66 -2.00
CA LEU A 68 -11.17 -38.85 -1.69
C LEU A 68 -12.03 -38.38 -2.88
N PRO A 69 -12.72 -39.28 -3.58
CA PRO A 69 -13.65 -38.93 -4.66
C PRO A 69 -14.85 -38.11 -4.16
N PHE A 70 -15.44 -37.30 -5.03
CA PHE A 70 -16.66 -36.58 -4.72
C PHE A 70 -17.81 -37.54 -4.36
N GLY A 71 -18.58 -37.21 -3.33
CA GLY A 71 -19.71 -38.00 -2.84
C GLY A 71 -19.34 -39.28 -2.08
N GLU A 72 -18.07 -39.69 -2.05
CA GLU A 72 -17.62 -40.83 -1.25
C GLU A 72 -17.45 -40.40 0.22
N ARG A 73 -18.20 -41.06 1.11
CA ARG A 73 -18.04 -40.88 2.57
C ARG A 73 -16.92 -41.79 3.08
N ARG A 74 -15.88 -41.21 3.68
CA ARG A 74 -14.77 -41.94 4.31
C ARG A 74 -14.70 -41.68 5.80
N THR A 75 -14.51 -42.74 6.60
CA THR A 75 -14.41 -42.66 8.06
C THR A 75 -12.94 -42.68 8.50
N PHE A 76 -12.58 -41.76 9.39
CA PHE A 76 -11.24 -41.57 9.95
C PHE A 76 -11.27 -41.72 11.48
N GLY A 77 -11.56 -42.92 11.95
CA GLY A 77 -11.76 -43.19 13.38
C GLY A 77 -13.09 -42.61 13.86
N ALA A 78 -13.05 -41.55 14.68
CA ALA A 78 -14.23 -40.98 15.34
C ALA A 78 -15.02 -39.95 14.49
N TRP A 79 -14.54 -39.63 13.29
CA TRP A 79 -15.16 -38.64 12.39
C TRP A 79 -15.17 -39.15 10.95
N ALA A 80 -16.00 -38.55 10.11
CA ALA A 80 -16.09 -38.85 8.68
C ALA A 80 -15.95 -37.58 7.83
N ALA A 81 -15.52 -37.77 6.59
CA ALA A 81 -15.45 -36.72 5.58
C ALA A 81 -16.06 -37.18 4.26
N THR A 82 -16.74 -36.25 3.59
CA THR A 82 -17.25 -36.38 2.22
C THR A 82 -16.87 -35.13 1.44
N LEU A 83 -16.33 -35.26 0.23
CA LEU A 83 -16.02 -34.12 -0.61
C LEU A 83 -17.17 -33.81 -1.56
N TYR A 84 -17.48 -32.53 -1.74
CA TYR A 84 -18.45 -32.04 -2.72
C TYR A 84 -17.79 -31.02 -3.65
N PRO A 85 -18.17 -30.93 -4.93
CA PRO A 85 -17.58 -29.95 -5.84
C PRO A 85 -17.79 -28.50 -5.37
N ALA A 86 -16.71 -27.71 -5.33
CA ALA A 86 -16.76 -26.26 -5.03
C ALA A 86 -16.91 -25.39 -6.29
N GLY A 87 -16.80 -25.99 -7.48
CA GLY A 87 -16.99 -25.33 -8.77
C GLY A 87 -16.00 -24.22 -9.10
N HIS A 88 -15.01 -23.93 -8.26
CA HIS A 88 -14.05 -22.85 -8.43
C HIS A 88 -13.07 -23.13 -9.57
N VAL A 89 -12.30 -24.22 -9.43
CA VAL A 89 -11.35 -24.78 -10.40
C VAL A 89 -11.53 -26.30 -10.50
N LEU A 90 -10.90 -26.95 -11.48
CA LEU A 90 -10.97 -28.41 -11.63
C LEU A 90 -10.52 -29.12 -10.35
N GLY A 91 -11.35 -30.04 -9.85
CA GLY A 91 -11.12 -30.78 -8.62
C GLY A 91 -11.29 -29.97 -7.33
N SER A 92 -11.65 -28.69 -7.40
CA SER A 92 -11.91 -27.89 -6.21
C SER A 92 -13.05 -28.49 -5.38
N ALA A 93 -12.80 -28.65 -4.09
CA ALA A 93 -13.65 -29.41 -3.21
C ALA A 93 -14.03 -28.64 -1.95
N GLN A 94 -15.30 -28.78 -1.58
CA GLN A 94 -15.82 -28.50 -0.26
C GLN A 94 -15.68 -29.76 0.60
N LEU A 95 -15.36 -29.60 1.87
CA LEU A 95 -15.29 -30.69 2.84
C LEU A 95 -16.54 -30.68 3.72
N LEU A 96 -17.37 -31.73 3.63
CA LEU A 96 -18.37 -32.03 4.64
C LEU A 96 -17.73 -32.93 5.71
N TYR A 97 -17.48 -32.37 6.88
CA TYR A 97 -17.00 -33.03 8.08
C TYR A 97 -18.17 -33.43 8.98
N GLU A 98 -18.15 -34.64 9.53
CA GLU A 98 -19.18 -35.15 10.44
C GLU A 98 -18.54 -35.86 11.64
N ASP A 99 -18.97 -35.52 12.85
CA ASP A 99 -18.61 -36.18 14.11
C ASP A 99 -19.85 -36.40 15.02
N ASP A 100 -19.64 -36.83 16.26
CA ASP A 100 -20.72 -36.99 17.25
C ASP A 100 -21.35 -35.65 17.70
N LYS A 101 -20.74 -34.50 17.38
CA LYS A 101 -21.18 -33.15 17.75
C LYS A 101 -21.93 -32.41 16.65
N GLY A 102 -21.90 -32.91 15.41
CA GLY A 102 -22.67 -32.40 14.27
C GLY A 102 -21.91 -32.41 12.94
N SER A 103 -22.39 -31.60 12.00
CA SER A 103 -21.82 -31.48 10.65
C SER A 103 -21.25 -30.08 10.37
N LEU A 104 -20.15 -30.02 9.64
CA LEU A 104 -19.48 -28.80 9.19
C LEU A 104 -19.19 -28.88 7.70
N LEU A 105 -19.63 -27.89 6.93
CA LEU A 105 -19.25 -27.73 5.53
C LEU A 105 -18.21 -26.60 5.41
N TYR A 106 -17.01 -26.91 4.96
CA TYR A 106 -15.99 -25.93 4.61
C TYR A 106 -15.90 -25.80 3.09
N THR A 107 -16.07 -24.60 2.56
CA THR A 107 -16.20 -24.42 1.11
C THR A 107 -14.86 -24.32 0.37
N GLY A 108 -13.82 -23.80 1.02
CA GLY A 108 -12.71 -23.15 0.32
C GLY A 108 -13.22 -22.03 -0.61
N ASP A 109 -12.44 -21.68 -1.62
CA ASP A 109 -12.93 -20.86 -2.72
C ASP A 109 -13.97 -21.62 -3.55
N PHE A 110 -15.07 -20.93 -3.89
CA PHE A 110 -16.19 -21.53 -4.61
C PHE A 110 -16.89 -20.55 -5.55
N LYS A 111 -17.64 -21.09 -6.50
CA LYS A 111 -18.60 -20.33 -7.33
C LYS A 111 -19.84 -21.15 -7.61
N LEU A 112 -21.03 -20.55 -7.49
CA LEU A 112 -22.30 -21.21 -7.79
C LEU A 112 -22.59 -21.26 -9.30
N ARG A 113 -22.14 -20.23 -10.03
CA ARG A 113 -22.32 -20.18 -11.49
C ARG A 113 -21.61 -21.36 -12.13
N LYS A 114 -22.30 -22.06 -13.02
CA LYS A 114 -21.73 -23.18 -13.79
C LYS A 114 -20.55 -22.70 -14.62
N GLY A 115 -19.34 -23.14 -14.26
CA GLY A 115 -18.13 -22.93 -15.05
C GLY A 115 -18.07 -23.85 -16.27
N LEU A 116 -17.19 -23.51 -17.20
CA LEU A 116 -16.92 -24.30 -18.41
C LEU A 116 -15.72 -25.25 -18.26
N SER A 117 -14.90 -25.06 -17.23
CA SER A 117 -13.66 -25.79 -16.99
C SER A 117 -13.58 -26.50 -15.64
N SER A 118 -14.67 -26.51 -14.87
CA SER A 118 -14.74 -27.07 -13.52
C SER A 118 -16.04 -27.84 -13.29
N GLU A 119 -16.07 -28.67 -12.26
CA GLU A 119 -17.24 -29.40 -11.81
C GLU A 119 -18.39 -28.44 -11.40
N VAL A 120 -19.62 -28.93 -11.43
CA VAL A 120 -20.80 -28.15 -11.02
C VAL A 120 -20.86 -28.13 -9.50
N PHE A 121 -20.96 -26.94 -8.92
CA PHE A 121 -21.09 -26.76 -7.48
C PHE A 121 -22.27 -27.55 -6.89
N GLU A 122 -22.06 -28.20 -5.74
CA GLU A 122 -23.10 -28.91 -4.99
C GLU A 122 -23.14 -28.41 -3.54
N ALA A 123 -24.31 -28.06 -3.01
CA ALA A 123 -24.44 -27.60 -1.62
C ALA A 123 -25.12 -28.67 -0.75
N PRO A 124 -24.36 -29.50 -0.01
CA PRO A 124 -24.95 -30.36 1.02
C PRO A 124 -25.45 -29.53 2.21
N ARG A 125 -26.38 -30.09 2.99
CA ARG A 125 -26.78 -29.50 4.28
C ARG A 125 -25.68 -29.71 5.33
N ALA A 126 -25.50 -28.75 6.22
CA ALA A 126 -24.61 -28.87 7.38
C ALA A 126 -25.06 -27.97 8.54
N ASP A 127 -24.73 -28.33 9.78
CA ASP A 127 -25.05 -27.51 10.97
C ASP A 127 -24.22 -26.23 11.01
N THR A 128 -22.93 -26.31 10.65
CA THR A 128 -22.02 -25.16 10.52
C THR A 128 -21.57 -25.01 9.07
N LEU A 129 -21.73 -23.83 8.50
CA LEU A 129 -21.15 -23.47 7.20
C LEU A 129 -19.93 -22.58 7.43
N VAL A 130 -18.78 -22.97 6.89
CA VAL A 130 -17.57 -22.17 6.87
C VAL A 130 -17.28 -21.79 5.42
N MET A 131 -17.36 -20.50 5.09
CA MET A 131 -17.34 -20.04 3.70
C MET A 131 -16.45 -18.84 3.43
N GLU A 132 -15.83 -18.83 2.25
CA GLU A 132 -15.03 -17.71 1.78
C GLU A 132 -15.88 -16.58 1.20
N THR A 133 -15.48 -15.34 1.48
CA THR A 133 -16.29 -14.15 1.17
C THR A 133 -15.49 -13.08 0.42
N THR A 134 -14.69 -13.52 -0.55
CA THR A 134 -13.84 -12.68 -1.43
C THR A 134 -14.58 -11.46 -1.99
N TYR A 135 -15.85 -11.65 -2.41
CA TYR A 135 -16.72 -10.58 -2.93
C TYR A 135 -17.95 -10.34 -2.03
N GLY A 136 -17.77 -10.36 -0.70
CA GLY A 136 -18.81 -10.23 0.32
C GLY A 136 -19.49 -8.86 0.47
N LEU A 137 -19.30 -7.91 -0.45
CA LEU A 137 -20.00 -6.61 -0.43
C LEU A 137 -21.15 -6.55 -1.43
N PRO A 138 -22.28 -5.88 -1.10
CA PRO A 138 -23.49 -5.85 -1.94
C PRO A 138 -23.33 -5.34 -3.38
N HIS A 139 -22.24 -4.66 -3.70
CA HIS A 139 -21.98 -4.12 -5.05
C HIS A 139 -21.28 -5.12 -5.97
N TYR A 140 -20.70 -6.22 -5.45
CA TYR A 140 -20.13 -7.29 -6.27
C TYR A 140 -21.22 -8.23 -6.80
N LYS A 141 -22.08 -7.67 -7.65
CA LYS A 141 -23.10 -8.39 -8.41
C LYS A 141 -22.58 -8.56 -9.82
N PHE A 142 -22.15 -9.78 -10.13
CA PHE A 142 -21.58 -10.07 -11.44
C PHE A 142 -22.66 -10.08 -12.53
N PRO A 143 -22.41 -9.47 -13.68
CA PRO A 143 -23.33 -9.54 -14.82
C PRO A 143 -23.47 -10.98 -15.34
N PRO A 144 -24.51 -11.27 -16.14
CA PRO A 144 -24.67 -12.57 -16.77
C PRO A 144 -23.41 -12.98 -17.55
N ALA A 145 -22.92 -14.20 -17.31
CA ALA A 145 -21.66 -14.66 -17.91
C ALA A 145 -21.67 -14.62 -19.45
N GLY A 146 -22.83 -14.88 -20.07
CA GLY A 146 -22.98 -14.82 -21.52
C GLY A 146 -22.72 -13.43 -22.13
N GLU A 147 -23.08 -12.36 -21.41
CA GLU A 147 -22.82 -10.98 -21.86
C GLU A 147 -21.32 -10.67 -21.81
N VAL A 148 -20.67 -11.01 -20.70
CA VAL A 148 -19.22 -10.81 -20.54
C VAL A 148 -18.43 -11.65 -21.55
N ILE A 149 -18.88 -12.88 -21.83
CA ILE A 149 -18.27 -13.75 -22.83
C ILE A 149 -18.39 -13.14 -24.23
N ALA A 150 -19.55 -12.61 -24.60
CA ALA A 150 -19.75 -11.93 -25.88
C ALA A 150 -18.79 -10.74 -26.03
N ASP A 151 -18.60 -9.94 -24.98
CA ASP A 151 -17.67 -8.82 -24.98
C ASP A 151 -16.20 -9.25 -25.10
N VAL A 152 -15.80 -10.35 -24.46
CA VAL A 152 -14.45 -10.93 -24.58
C VAL A 152 -14.20 -11.43 -26.00
N LEU A 153 -15.17 -12.13 -26.59
CA LEU A 153 -15.06 -12.64 -27.97
C LEU A 153 -14.96 -11.48 -28.96
N LYS A 154 -15.81 -10.46 -28.79
CA LYS A 154 -15.78 -9.24 -29.59
C LYS A 154 -14.44 -8.51 -29.48
N PHE A 155 -13.90 -8.38 -28.27
CA PHE A 155 -12.57 -7.80 -28.07
C PHE A 155 -11.48 -8.57 -28.82
N CYS A 156 -11.53 -9.91 -28.81
CA CYS A 156 -10.55 -10.72 -29.53
C CYS A 156 -10.69 -10.57 -31.05
N SER A 157 -11.91 -10.62 -31.59
CA SER A 157 -12.14 -10.49 -33.03
C SER A 157 -11.73 -9.11 -33.54
N GLU A 158 -12.17 -8.03 -32.89
CA GLU A 158 -11.81 -6.66 -33.28
C GLU A 158 -10.30 -6.42 -33.23
N THR A 159 -9.63 -6.91 -32.18
CA THR A 159 -8.17 -6.76 -32.06
C THR A 159 -7.43 -7.47 -33.20
N LEU A 160 -7.89 -8.66 -33.60
CA LEU A 160 -7.29 -9.40 -34.71
C LEU A 160 -7.59 -8.74 -36.07
N GLU A 161 -8.80 -8.21 -36.27
CA GLU A 161 -9.20 -7.44 -37.45
C GLU A 161 -8.35 -6.17 -37.61
N ASP A 162 -7.98 -5.53 -36.50
CA ASP A 162 -7.06 -4.37 -36.45
C ASP A 162 -5.59 -4.75 -36.73
N GLY A 163 -5.28 -6.05 -36.92
CA GLY A 163 -3.93 -6.55 -37.14
C GLY A 163 -3.06 -6.51 -35.88
N GLU A 164 -3.68 -6.55 -34.70
CA GLU A 164 -3.02 -6.59 -33.39
C GLU A 164 -3.23 -7.95 -32.71
N THR A 165 -2.38 -8.29 -31.74
CA THR A 165 -2.52 -9.52 -30.95
C THR A 165 -3.36 -9.27 -29.70
N PRO A 166 -4.54 -9.91 -29.53
CA PRO A 166 -5.29 -9.85 -28.28
C PRO A 166 -4.60 -10.70 -27.21
N ILE A 167 -4.35 -10.08 -26.06
CA ILE A 167 -3.77 -10.74 -24.88
C ILE A 167 -4.80 -10.75 -23.76
N LEU A 168 -5.18 -11.95 -23.33
CA LEU A 168 -6.12 -12.15 -22.24
C LEU A 168 -5.36 -12.54 -20.96
N LEU A 169 -5.41 -11.67 -19.95
CA LEU A 169 -4.80 -11.88 -18.66
C LEU A 169 -5.78 -12.60 -17.73
N GLY A 170 -5.41 -13.81 -17.32
CA GLY A 170 -6.16 -14.66 -16.40
C GLY A 170 -5.22 -15.56 -15.60
N TYR A 171 -5.49 -15.75 -14.32
CA TYR A 171 -4.66 -16.57 -13.44
C TYR A 171 -4.39 -17.96 -14.04
N ALA A 172 -3.15 -18.45 -13.91
CA ALA A 172 -2.69 -19.62 -14.67
C ALA A 172 -3.46 -20.92 -14.36
N LEU A 173 -4.00 -21.02 -13.15
CA LEU A 173 -4.90 -22.09 -12.72
C LEU A 173 -6.32 -21.53 -12.51
N GLY A 174 -7.30 -22.12 -13.19
CA GLY A 174 -8.71 -21.76 -13.10
C GLY A 174 -9.09 -20.79 -14.20
N LYS A 175 -8.81 -19.50 -13.99
CA LYS A 175 -9.26 -18.42 -14.89
C LYS A 175 -8.79 -18.61 -16.32
N ALA A 176 -7.53 -18.98 -16.54
CA ALA A 176 -7.00 -19.19 -17.87
C ALA A 176 -7.66 -20.36 -18.61
N GLN A 177 -7.99 -21.44 -17.90
CA GLN A 177 -8.73 -22.59 -18.46
C GLN A 177 -10.19 -22.22 -18.74
N GLU A 178 -10.81 -21.41 -17.90
CA GLU A 178 -12.14 -20.87 -18.16
C GLU A 178 -12.15 -20.00 -19.42
N ILE A 179 -11.17 -19.08 -19.56
CA ILE A 179 -10.97 -18.29 -20.80
C ILE A 179 -10.79 -19.20 -22.01
N LEU A 180 -9.94 -20.24 -21.89
CA LEU A 180 -9.69 -21.18 -22.97
C LEU A 180 -10.97 -21.90 -23.40
N SER A 181 -11.82 -22.32 -22.46
CA SER A 181 -13.14 -22.88 -22.74
C SER A 181 -14.11 -21.87 -23.36
N VAL A 182 -14.07 -20.60 -22.96
CA VAL A 182 -14.88 -19.52 -23.53
C VAL A 182 -14.59 -19.31 -25.03
N LEU A 183 -13.33 -19.45 -25.43
CA LEU A 183 -12.92 -19.31 -26.83
C LEU A 183 -13.29 -20.54 -27.69
N ARG A 184 -13.89 -21.59 -27.11
CA ARG A 184 -14.29 -22.78 -27.86
C ARG A 184 -15.39 -22.43 -28.87
N GLY A 185 -15.20 -22.86 -30.11
CA GLY A 185 -16.15 -22.61 -31.19
C GLY A 185 -16.08 -21.20 -31.79
N ALA A 186 -15.19 -20.33 -31.28
CA ALA A 186 -14.97 -19.01 -31.85
C ALA A 186 -14.13 -19.02 -33.15
N GLY A 187 -13.49 -20.16 -33.48
CA GLY A 187 -12.62 -20.28 -34.66
C GLY A 187 -11.33 -19.47 -34.57
N LEU A 188 -10.99 -18.95 -33.39
CA LEU A 188 -9.79 -18.15 -33.15
C LEU A 188 -8.59 -19.07 -32.86
N PRO A 189 -7.41 -18.84 -33.46
CA PRO A 189 -6.20 -19.59 -33.12
C PRO A 189 -5.63 -19.08 -31.78
N ILE A 190 -5.23 -20.01 -30.91
CA ILE A 190 -4.92 -19.71 -29.50
C ILE A 190 -3.50 -20.12 -29.15
N MET A 191 -2.79 -19.24 -28.44
CA MET A 191 -1.51 -19.55 -27.80
C MET A 191 -1.59 -19.37 -26.28
N LEU A 192 -0.88 -20.23 -25.55
CA LEU A 192 -0.85 -20.22 -24.09
C LEU A 192 0.56 -19.92 -23.58
N HIS A 193 0.66 -19.00 -22.61
CA HIS A 193 1.86 -18.85 -21.81
C HIS A 193 2.28 -20.18 -21.17
N GLY A 194 3.58 -20.42 -20.98
CA GLY A 194 4.11 -21.71 -20.53
C GLY A 194 3.44 -22.27 -19.27
N SER A 195 3.17 -21.43 -18.27
CA SER A 195 2.46 -21.85 -17.05
C SER A 195 0.99 -22.23 -17.29
N VAL A 196 0.31 -21.54 -18.22
CA VAL A 196 -1.08 -21.81 -18.59
C VAL A 196 -1.15 -23.10 -19.40
N TYR A 197 -0.22 -23.28 -20.34
CA TYR A 197 -0.07 -24.48 -21.15
C TYR A 197 0.06 -25.73 -20.28
N THR A 198 0.98 -25.72 -19.32
CA THR A 198 1.19 -26.86 -18.41
C THR A 198 -0.05 -27.20 -17.59
N VAL A 199 -0.80 -26.20 -17.11
CA VAL A 199 -2.05 -26.45 -16.35
C VAL A 199 -3.17 -26.96 -17.26
N ALA A 200 -3.29 -26.45 -18.48
CA ALA A 200 -4.29 -26.91 -19.45
C ALA A 200 -4.12 -28.41 -19.77
N GLN A 201 -2.88 -28.88 -19.90
CA GLN A 201 -2.60 -30.31 -20.10
C GLN A 201 -3.10 -31.17 -18.95
N VAL A 202 -2.92 -30.72 -17.69
CA VAL A 202 -3.45 -31.44 -16.52
C VAL A 202 -4.98 -31.49 -16.57
N TYR A 203 -5.64 -30.42 -17.00
CA TYR A 203 -7.10 -30.42 -17.14
C TYR A 203 -7.59 -31.43 -18.18
N GLU A 204 -6.85 -31.59 -19.29
CA GLU A 204 -7.14 -32.60 -20.32
C GLU A 204 -6.95 -34.04 -19.81
N GLU A 205 -5.98 -34.29 -18.92
CA GLU A 205 -5.81 -35.59 -18.25
C GLU A 205 -7.09 -36.04 -17.50
N PHE A 206 -7.90 -35.09 -17.02
CA PHE A 206 -9.17 -35.34 -16.34
C PHE A 206 -10.40 -35.11 -17.23
N GLY A 207 -10.24 -35.07 -18.55
CA GLY A 207 -11.33 -35.07 -19.51
C GLY A 207 -11.96 -33.69 -19.79
N VAL A 208 -11.34 -32.60 -19.33
CA VAL A 208 -11.76 -31.25 -19.77
C VAL A 208 -11.26 -31.03 -21.19
N ALA A 209 -12.18 -30.90 -22.14
CA ALA A 209 -11.82 -30.56 -23.51
C ALA A 209 -11.45 -29.07 -23.63
N PHE A 210 -10.57 -28.72 -24.54
CA PHE A 210 -10.30 -27.32 -24.93
C PHE A 210 -10.30 -27.18 -26.46
N PRO A 211 -10.48 -25.96 -27.01
CA PRO A 211 -10.15 -25.72 -28.41
C PRO A 211 -8.66 -26.00 -28.67
N ALA A 212 -8.28 -26.18 -29.94
CA ALA A 212 -6.87 -26.34 -30.29
C ALA A 212 -6.05 -25.13 -29.82
N TYR A 213 -4.93 -25.40 -29.17
CA TYR A 213 -4.03 -24.38 -28.64
C TYR A 213 -2.56 -24.75 -28.85
N GLU A 214 -1.71 -23.75 -28.96
CA GLU A 214 -0.26 -23.91 -29.06
C GLU A 214 0.45 -23.30 -27.85
N LYS A 215 1.67 -23.76 -27.57
CA LYS A 215 2.52 -23.10 -26.58
C LYS A 215 3.02 -21.78 -27.18
N TYR A 216 3.03 -20.71 -26.37
CA TYR A 216 3.47 -19.38 -26.82
C TYR A 216 4.83 -19.43 -27.53
N ASP A 217 4.82 -18.95 -28.77
CA ASP A 217 6.00 -18.75 -29.62
C ASP A 217 6.01 -17.28 -30.08
N PRO A 218 7.01 -16.48 -29.67
CA PRO A 218 7.05 -15.05 -30.00
C PRO A 218 7.11 -14.78 -31.51
N GLU A 219 7.62 -15.71 -32.32
CA GLU A 219 7.75 -15.54 -33.77
C GLU A 219 6.42 -15.83 -34.51
N LYS A 220 5.49 -16.52 -33.85
CA LYS A 220 4.22 -16.97 -34.45
C LYS A 220 2.97 -16.35 -33.83
N VAL A 221 3.10 -15.60 -32.74
CA VAL A 221 1.96 -15.06 -31.98
C VAL A 221 1.09 -14.06 -32.76
N SER A 222 1.61 -13.50 -33.86
CA SER A 222 0.80 -12.65 -34.74
C SER A 222 -0.41 -13.43 -35.27
N GLY A 223 -1.60 -12.82 -35.24
CA GLY A 223 -2.84 -13.47 -35.63
C GLY A 223 -3.42 -14.46 -34.61
N HIS A 224 -2.82 -14.64 -33.43
CA HIS A 224 -3.30 -15.53 -32.37
C HIS A 224 -3.86 -14.75 -31.17
N VAL A 225 -4.78 -15.37 -30.44
CA VAL A 225 -5.16 -14.94 -29.08
C VAL A 225 -4.19 -15.53 -28.08
N LEU A 226 -3.50 -14.69 -27.30
CA LEU A 226 -2.54 -15.13 -26.29
C LEU A 226 -3.16 -15.07 -24.89
N ILE A 227 -3.22 -16.21 -24.19
CA ILE A 227 -3.67 -16.28 -22.79
C ILE A 227 -2.46 -16.32 -21.87
N CYS A 228 -2.38 -15.40 -20.91
CA CYS A 228 -1.25 -15.22 -20.00
C CYS A 228 -1.68 -15.00 -18.54
N PRO A 229 -0.84 -15.36 -17.56
CA PRO A 229 -1.07 -14.95 -16.18
C PRO A 229 -0.88 -13.43 -16.01
N PRO A 230 -1.58 -12.78 -15.07
CA PRO A 230 -1.37 -11.36 -14.78
C PRO A 230 0.08 -11.02 -14.40
N SER A 231 0.83 -11.96 -13.81
CA SER A 231 2.26 -11.79 -13.50
C SER A 231 3.16 -11.65 -14.74
N ALA A 232 2.68 -12.04 -15.92
CA ALA A 232 3.37 -11.79 -17.19
C ALA A 232 3.20 -10.34 -17.67
N ASN A 233 2.30 -9.55 -17.07
CA ASN A 233 2.10 -8.16 -17.42
C ASN A 233 3.40 -7.36 -17.15
N GLY A 234 3.89 -6.62 -18.14
CA GLY A 234 5.17 -5.93 -18.07
C GLY A 234 6.41 -6.82 -18.26
N SER A 235 6.26 -8.12 -18.55
CA SER A 235 7.39 -9.01 -18.83
C SER A 235 8.02 -8.74 -20.20
N ARG A 236 9.31 -9.11 -20.34
CA ARG A 236 10.06 -9.03 -21.62
C ARG A 236 9.41 -9.85 -22.74
N GLN A 237 8.67 -10.89 -22.40
CA GLN A 237 7.98 -11.76 -23.36
C GLN A 237 6.82 -10.99 -24.01
N LEU A 238 5.95 -10.39 -23.21
CA LEU A 238 4.83 -9.61 -23.75
C LEU A 238 5.29 -8.30 -24.38
N SER A 239 6.37 -7.67 -23.88
CA SER A 239 6.88 -6.41 -24.43
C SER A 239 7.36 -6.53 -25.88
N ARG A 240 7.77 -7.73 -26.33
CA ARG A 240 8.19 -8.02 -27.71
C ARG A 240 7.03 -8.01 -28.71
N ILE A 241 5.80 -8.18 -28.24
CA ILE A 241 4.60 -8.11 -29.08
C ILE A 241 4.24 -6.63 -29.27
N LYS A 242 4.70 -6.03 -30.37
CA LYS A 242 4.59 -4.57 -30.60
C LYS A 242 3.17 -4.08 -30.83
N LYS A 243 2.36 -4.85 -31.57
CA LYS A 243 0.95 -4.55 -31.87
C LYS A 243 0.08 -5.46 -31.01
N ARG A 244 -0.46 -4.93 -29.91
CA ARG A 244 -1.23 -5.72 -28.95
C ARG A 244 -2.31 -4.88 -28.26
N ARG A 245 -3.42 -5.53 -27.93
CA ARG A 245 -4.39 -5.03 -26.95
C ARG A 245 -4.50 -6.04 -25.82
N MET A 246 -4.48 -5.54 -24.59
CA MET A 246 -4.51 -6.35 -23.39
C MET A 246 -5.86 -6.20 -22.69
N ALA A 247 -6.45 -7.33 -22.30
CA ALA A 247 -7.62 -7.37 -21.46
C ALA A 247 -7.36 -8.21 -20.22
N VAL A 248 -7.90 -7.81 -19.06
CA VAL A 248 -7.87 -8.63 -17.84
C VAL A 248 -9.25 -9.17 -17.53
N LEU A 249 -9.33 -10.44 -17.14
CA LEU A 249 -10.57 -11.09 -16.73
C LEU A 249 -10.53 -11.37 -15.23
N THR A 250 -11.30 -10.61 -14.46
CA THR A 250 -11.29 -10.68 -12.99
C THR A 250 -12.57 -10.09 -12.40
N GLY A 251 -13.02 -10.59 -11.25
CA GLY A 251 -14.19 -10.02 -10.56
C GLY A 251 -14.00 -8.57 -10.13
N TRP A 252 -12.75 -8.13 -9.92
CA TRP A 252 -12.41 -6.74 -9.63
C TRP A 252 -12.68 -5.78 -10.80
N ALA A 253 -12.99 -6.27 -12.00
CA ALA A 253 -13.30 -5.42 -13.15
C ALA A 253 -14.65 -4.67 -13.02
N LEU A 254 -15.46 -4.99 -12.00
CA LEU A 254 -16.61 -4.15 -11.60
C LEU A 254 -16.18 -2.77 -11.09
N ASP A 255 -14.93 -2.63 -10.62
CA ASP A 255 -14.39 -1.33 -10.22
C ASP A 255 -13.94 -0.53 -11.45
N ALA A 256 -14.49 0.69 -11.62
CA ALA A 256 -14.16 1.55 -12.77
C ALA A 256 -12.66 1.88 -12.89
N ALA A 257 -11.91 1.81 -11.78
CA ALA A 257 -10.47 2.04 -11.76
C ALA A 257 -9.63 0.81 -12.20
N ALA A 258 -10.23 -0.37 -12.40
CA ALA A 258 -9.50 -1.61 -12.66
C ALA A 258 -8.60 -1.54 -13.90
N ARG A 259 -9.09 -0.95 -15.00
CA ARG A 259 -8.33 -0.76 -16.25
C ARG A 259 -7.06 0.05 -16.03
N TYR A 260 -7.17 1.17 -15.32
CA TYR A 260 -6.04 2.04 -15.00
C TYR A 260 -5.06 1.38 -14.01
N ARG A 261 -5.60 0.75 -12.96
CA ARG A 261 -4.80 0.08 -11.92
C ARG A 261 -3.98 -1.08 -12.47
N LEU A 262 -4.54 -1.83 -13.42
CA LEU A 262 -3.92 -3.03 -13.99
C LEU A 262 -3.20 -2.75 -15.32
N GLN A 263 -3.22 -1.50 -15.80
CA GLN A 263 -2.54 -1.04 -17.02
C GLN A 263 -2.91 -1.88 -18.26
N VAL A 264 -4.22 -2.06 -18.47
CA VAL A 264 -4.79 -2.83 -19.58
C VAL A 264 -5.80 -2.00 -20.37
N ASP A 265 -6.00 -2.35 -21.63
CA ASP A 265 -6.92 -1.65 -22.54
C ASP A 265 -8.38 -1.94 -22.20
N ALA A 266 -8.67 -3.18 -21.76
CA ALA A 266 -10.00 -3.62 -21.35
C ALA A 266 -9.97 -4.43 -20.03
N ALA A 267 -11.09 -4.45 -19.31
CA ALA A 267 -11.27 -5.27 -18.12
C ALA A 267 -12.68 -5.86 -18.11
N PHE A 268 -12.78 -7.16 -17.92
CA PHE A 268 -14.04 -7.91 -17.99
C PHE A 268 -14.36 -8.59 -16.66
N PRO A 269 -15.57 -8.40 -16.09
CA PRO A 269 -15.96 -8.93 -14.78
C PRO A 269 -16.31 -10.42 -14.79
N LEU A 270 -15.43 -11.25 -15.38
CA LEU A 270 -15.54 -12.69 -15.35
C LEU A 270 -14.81 -13.23 -14.12
N SER A 271 -15.55 -13.61 -13.07
CA SER A 271 -15.01 -14.08 -11.79
C SER A 271 -15.14 -15.59 -11.62
N ASP A 272 -14.10 -16.24 -11.07
CA ASP A 272 -14.15 -17.65 -10.63
C ASP A 272 -14.57 -17.81 -9.16
N HIS A 273 -15.00 -16.73 -8.51
CA HIS A 273 -15.56 -16.78 -7.16
C HIS A 273 -17.03 -16.33 -7.17
N ALA A 274 -17.75 -16.76 -6.15
CA ALA A 274 -19.10 -16.32 -5.84
C ALA A 274 -19.16 -14.79 -5.63
N GLY A 275 -20.14 -14.15 -6.25
CA GLY A 275 -20.51 -12.76 -5.97
C GLY A 275 -21.46 -12.68 -4.78
N TYR A 276 -21.82 -11.47 -4.35
CA TYR A 276 -22.63 -11.27 -3.14
C TYR A 276 -23.94 -12.06 -3.13
N ASP A 277 -24.66 -12.07 -4.25
CA ASP A 277 -25.94 -12.79 -4.35
C ASP A 277 -25.74 -14.32 -4.31
N ASP A 278 -24.65 -14.83 -4.89
CA ASP A 278 -24.28 -16.25 -4.83
C ASP A 278 -23.95 -16.69 -3.39
N LEU A 279 -23.26 -15.82 -2.63
CA LEU A 279 -22.93 -16.08 -1.22
C LEU A 279 -24.20 -16.20 -0.36
N ILE A 280 -25.19 -15.32 -0.59
CA ILE A 280 -26.48 -15.38 0.11
C ILE A 280 -27.23 -16.66 -0.28
N GLN A 281 -27.28 -16.99 -1.57
CA GLN A 281 -27.93 -18.19 -2.08
C GLN A 281 -27.33 -19.47 -1.47
N LEU A 282 -26.01 -19.51 -1.27
CA LEU A 282 -25.36 -20.65 -0.62
C LEU A 282 -25.89 -20.85 0.80
N VAL A 283 -25.96 -19.79 1.60
CA VAL A 283 -26.46 -19.85 2.99
C VAL A 283 -27.91 -20.33 3.01
N GLU A 284 -28.75 -19.84 2.09
CA GLU A 284 -30.15 -20.26 1.96
C GLU A 284 -30.29 -21.74 1.56
N THR A 285 -29.37 -22.26 0.76
CA THR A 285 -29.39 -23.65 0.27
C THR A 285 -28.89 -24.63 1.33
N VAL A 286 -27.79 -24.30 2.02
CA VAL A 286 -27.18 -25.14 3.06
C VAL A 286 -28.05 -25.18 4.32
N GLN A 287 -28.78 -24.10 4.60
CA GLN A 287 -29.61 -23.91 5.81
C GLN A 287 -28.84 -24.18 7.12
N PRO A 288 -27.65 -23.57 7.33
CA PRO A 288 -26.85 -23.84 8.51
C PRO A 288 -27.45 -23.20 9.75
N ARG A 289 -27.17 -23.79 10.92
CA ARG A 289 -27.48 -23.16 12.22
C ARG A 289 -26.53 -22.01 12.52
N ARG A 290 -25.29 -22.08 12.04
CA ARG A 290 -24.26 -21.04 12.19
C ARG A 290 -23.41 -20.93 10.92
N VAL A 291 -23.10 -19.70 10.51
CA VAL A 291 -22.17 -19.39 9.42
C VAL A 291 -20.87 -18.81 9.98
N LEU A 292 -19.75 -19.23 9.43
CA LEU A 292 -18.43 -18.71 9.74
C LEU A 292 -17.79 -18.22 8.45
N THR A 293 -17.46 -16.94 8.38
CA THR A 293 -16.91 -16.31 7.16
C THR A 293 -15.40 -16.15 7.28
N LEU A 294 -14.69 -16.28 6.16
CA LEU A 294 -13.26 -16.06 6.06
C LEU A 294 -12.90 -15.41 4.70
N HIS A 295 -11.71 -14.82 4.61
CA HIS A 295 -11.19 -14.11 3.43
C HIS A 295 -12.07 -12.97 2.87
N GLY A 296 -11.46 -12.04 2.14
CA GLY A 296 -12.15 -10.87 1.57
C GLY A 296 -12.90 -10.03 2.60
N PHE A 297 -14.21 -9.90 2.43
CA PHE A 297 -15.11 -9.05 3.22
C PHE A 297 -15.87 -9.85 4.29
N ALA A 298 -15.15 -10.73 5.00
CA ALA A 298 -15.71 -11.68 5.96
C ALA A 298 -16.55 -11.02 7.07
N GLN A 299 -16.07 -9.92 7.64
CA GLN A 299 -16.77 -9.23 8.73
C GLN A 299 -18.04 -8.54 8.23
N GLU A 300 -17.98 -7.88 7.08
CA GLU A 300 -19.11 -7.19 6.47
C GLU A 300 -20.20 -8.17 6.07
N PHE A 301 -19.83 -9.29 5.44
CA PHE A 301 -20.78 -10.30 5.02
C PHE A 301 -21.41 -11.02 6.23
N ALA A 302 -20.63 -11.42 7.24
CA ALA A 302 -21.18 -12.00 8.47
C ALA A 302 -22.15 -11.04 9.18
N ARG A 303 -21.85 -9.74 9.18
CA ARG A 303 -22.76 -8.72 9.72
C ARG A 303 -24.06 -8.65 8.91
N ASP A 304 -23.98 -8.68 7.59
CA ASP A 304 -25.17 -8.66 6.72
C ASP A 304 -26.04 -9.91 6.92
N LEU A 305 -25.44 -11.08 7.18
CA LEU A 305 -26.16 -12.30 7.55
C LEU A 305 -26.83 -12.18 8.93
N ARG A 306 -26.14 -11.65 9.94
CA ARG A 306 -26.75 -11.38 11.26
C ARG A 306 -27.93 -10.43 11.18
N ALA A 307 -27.85 -9.40 10.34
CA ALA A 307 -28.97 -8.50 10.08
C ALA A 307 -30.18 -9.18 9.44
N ARG A 308 -30.00 -10.36 8.82
CA ARG A 308 -31.06 -11.21 8.25
C ARG A 308 -31.53 -12.31 9.22
N GLY A 309 -31.06 -12.28 10.48
CA GLY A 309 -31.43 -13.26 11.51
C GLY A 309 -30.65 -14.57 11.48
N ILE A 310 -29.51 -14.62 10.76
CA ILE A 310 -28.67 -15.81 10.65
C ILE A 310 -27.48 -15.68 11.61
N ASP A 311 -27.24 -16.68 12.45
CA ASP A 311 -26.07 -16.70 13.36
C ASP A 311 -24.78 -16.78 12.55
N ALA A 312 -24.02 -15.68 12.45
CA ALA A 312 -22.87 -15.58 11.56
C ALA A 312 -21.69 -14.82 12.18
N TRP A 313 -20.46 -15.34 12.04
CA TRP A 313 -19.24 -14.76 12.64
C TRP A 313 -18.04 -14.83 11.69
N ALA A 314 -17.12 -13.87 11.73
CA ALA A 314 -15.93 -13.87 10.88
C ALA A 314 -14.74 -14.53 11.59
N LEU A 315 -14.10 -15.55 11.03
CA LEU A 315 -12.95 -16.20 11.68
C LEU A 315 -11.68 -15.34 11.68
N THR A 316 -11.65 -14.26 10.89
CA THR A 316 -10.54 -13.30 10.80
C THR A 316 -10.91 -11.94 11.40
N GLY A 317 -10.10 -11.49 12.37
CA GLY A 317 -10.29 -10.22 13.09
C GLY A 317 -11.20 -10.31 14.32
N ALA A 318 -11.47 -9.18 14.97
CA ALA A 318 -12.23 -9.15 16.22
C ALA A 318 -13.74 -9.35 15.96
N ASN A 319 -14.24 -10.55 16.22
CA ASN A 319 -15.68 -10.81 16.34
C ASN A 319 -16.22 -10.11 17.58
N GLN A 320 -17.02 -9.06 17.40
CA GLN A 320 -17.71 -8.44 18.52
C GLN A 320 -18.89 -9.33 18.93
N LEU A 321 -18.83 -9.93 20.13
CA LEU A 321 -20.00 -10.53 20.78
C LEU A 321 -21.10 -9.46 20.90
N GLU A 322 -22.21 -9.65 20.20
CA GLU A 322 -23.46 -8.91 20.40
C GLU A 322 -24.40 -9.81 21.20
N PHE A 323 -24.52 -9.56 22.50
CA PHE A 323 -25.52 -10.24 23.33
C PHE A 323 -26.90 -9.63 23.09
N SER A 324 -27.87 -10.46 22.75
CA SER A 324 -29.29 -10.12 22.92
C SER A 324 -29.62 -10.16 24.41
N ILE A 325 -29.66 -8.97 25.04
CA ILE A 325 -30.34 -8.81 26.33
C ILE A 325 -31.63 -8.04 26.06
N LEU A 326 -32.71 -8.80 25.83
CA LEU A 326 -34.04 -8.39 26.23
C LEU A 326 -34.08 -8.48 27.76
N GLU A 327 -33.77 -7.39 28.45
CA GLU A 327 -34.22 -7.16 29.82
C GLU A 327 -34.22 -5.67 30.14
N THR A 328 -35.40 -5.19 30.51
CA THR A 328 -35.75 -3.85 30.94
C THR A 328 -34.90 -3.40 32.13
N ARG A 329 -33.93 -2.51 31.90
CA ARG A 329 -33.30 -1.71 32.96
C ARG A 329 -33.67 -0.24 32.81
N ARG A 330 -34.68 0.18 33.58
CA ARG A 330 -34.82 1.58 34.01
C ARG A 330 -33.67 1.89 34.96
N GLY A 331 -32.79 2.82 34.60
CA GLY A 331 -31.64 3.18 35.42
C GLY A 331 -31.04 4.54 35.07
N LYS A 332 -31.58 5.57 35.73
CA LYS A 332 -31.01 6.88 36.10
C LYS A 332 -30.20 7.68 35.07
N THR A 333 -30.83 8.78 34.67
CA THR A 333 -30.22 10.03 34.19
C THR A 333 -28.97 10.39 35.00
N PRO A 334 -27.81 10.70 34.37
CA PRO A 334 -26.72 11.35 35.07
C PRO A 334 -27.13 12.80 35.38
N GLU A 335 -26.94 13.21 36.63
CA GLU A 335 -27.10 14.59 37.06
C GLU A 335 -26.21 15.52 36.24
N ALA A 336 -26.81 16.59 35.73
CA ALA A 336 -26.12 17.68 35.08
C ALA A 336 -25.25 18.43 36.10
N VAL A 337 -23.95 18.54 35.80
CA VAL A 337 -23.07 19.51 36.46
C VAL A 337 -23.53 20.92 36.04
N PRO A 338 -23.68 21.89 36.98
CA PRO A 338 -24.20 23.19 36.62
C PRO A 338 -23.15 23.97 35.82
N LEU A 339 -23.49 24.26 34.57
CA LEU A 339 -22.78 25.19 33.71
C LEU A 339 -22.89 26.59 34.32
N ARG A 340 -21.76 27.13 34.77
CA ARG A 340 -21.61 28.58 35.02
C ARG A 340 -21.42 29.28 33.67
N ASP A 341 -22.07 30.43 33.55
CA ASP A 341 -22.02 31.37 32.42
C ASP A 341 -20.65 31.39 31.72
N ARG A 342 -20.61 30.85 30.49
CA ARG A 342 -19.56 31.13 29.49
C ARG A 342 -20.21 31.88 28.32
N PRO A 343 -19.50 32.84 27.69
CA PRO A 343 -20.07 33.63 26.61
C PRO A 343 -20.43 32.74 25.42
N THR A 344 -21.51 33.10 24.73
CA THR A 344 -21.99 32.54 23.47
C THR A 344 -20.89 32.46 22.41
N ASP A 345 -20.27 31.28 22.19
CA ASP A 345 -19.20 31.05 21.19
C ASP A 345 -18.90 29.53 20.94
N GLY A 346 -19.93 28.70 20.67
CA GLY A 346 -19.78 27.25 20.45
C GLY A 346 -19.15 26.82 19.10
N PHE A 347 -19.38 25.58 18.66
CA PHE A 347 -18.92 25.02 17.38
C PHE A 347 -19.33 25.86 16.16
N GLU A 348 -20.35 26.71 16.30
CA GLU A 348 -20.68 27.76 15.34
C GLU A 348 -19.49 28.64 14.94
N ARG A 349 -18.69 29.08 15.92
CA ARG A 349 -17.55 29.97 15.68
C ARG A 349 -16.47 29.28 14.87
N PHE A 350 -16.23 27.99 15.13
CA PHE A 350 -15.36 27.15 14.31
C PHE A 350 -15.84 27.11 12.86
N CYS A 351 -17.13 26.82 12.64
CA CYS A 351 -17.74 26.74 11.31
C CYS A 351 -17.65 28.09 10.57
N SER A 352 -17.92 29.21 11.27
CA SER A 352 -17.82 30.57 10.72
C SER A 352 -16.40 30.90 10.26
N VAL A 353 -15.39 30.53 11.05
CA VAL A 353 -13.97 30.73 10.68
C VAL A 353 -13.61 29.88 9.46
N CYS A 354 -14.04 28.62 9.42
CA CYS A 354 -13.84 27.75 8.26
C CYS A 354 -14.45 28.33 6.98
N GLU A 355 -15.67 28.87 7.03
CA GLU A 355 -16.30 29.53 5.87
C GLU A 355 -15.55 30.79 5.44
N LYS A 356 -15.10 31.64 6.37
CA LYS A 356 -14.26 32.82 6.06
C LYS A 356 -12.96 32.42 5.36
N ILE A 357 -12.35 31.32 5.77
CA ILE A 357 -11.13 30.79 5.17
C ILE A 357 -11.40 30.24 3.77
N ARG A 358 -12.48 29.47 3.62
CA ARG A 358 -12.93 28.91 2.33
C ARG A 358 -13.17 29.99 1.29
N GLN A 359 -13.77 31.11 1.69
CA GLN A 359 -14.04 32.27 0.83
C GLN A 359 -12.80 33.15 0.58
N SER A 360 -11.69 32.90 1.27
CA SER A 360 -10.47 33.70 1.13
C SER A 360 -9.49 33.10 0.14
N THR A 361 -8.89 33.93 -0.71
CA THR A 361 -7.85 33.51 -1.68
C THR A 361 -6.43 33.78 -1.19
N GLY A 362 -6.23 34.68 -0.21
CA GLY A 362 -4.90 35.12 0.24
C GLY A 362 -4.34 34.34 1.43
N LYS A 363 -3.14 33.77 1.30
CA LYS A 363 -2.43 33.01 2.36
C LYS A 363 -2.40 33.77 3.71
N LEU A 364 -1.90 35.01 3.71
CA LEU A 364 -1.77 35.82 4.93
C LEU A 364 -3.12 36.12 5.59
N ARG A 365 -4.18 36.30 4.79
CA ARG A 365 -5.53 36.55 5.31
C ARG A 365 -6.09 35.31 6.00
N LYS A 366 -5.86 34.12 5.44
CA LYS A 366 -6.22 32.84 6.07
C LYS A 366 -5.50 32.64 7.40
N ILE A 367 -4.19 32.87 7.43
CA ILE A 367 -3.37 32.77 8.65
C ILE A 367 -3.91 33.72 9.72
N ARG A 368 -4.23 34.97 9.36
CA ARG A 368 -4.77 35.95 10.30
C ARG A 368 -6.14 35.51 10.88
N PHE A 369 -7.03 34.97 10.06
CA PHE A 369 -8.32 34.46 10.53
C PHE A 369 -8.14 33.30 11.51
N LEU A 370 -7.27 32.35 11.18
CA LEU A 370 -6.94 31.23 12.06
C LEU A 370 -6.28 31.70 13.35
N ALA A 371 -5.26 32.55 13.27
CA ALA A 371 -4.51 33.00 14.44
C ALA A 371 -5.41 33.75 15.43
N ASN A 372 -6.30 34.61 14.94
CA ASN A 372 -7.26 35.32 15.78
C ASN A 372 -8.29 34.37 16.42
N TYR A 373 -8.70 33.32 15.72
CA TYR A 373 -9.58 32.31 16.27
C TYR A 373 -8.88 31.48 17.36
N LEU A 374 -7.71 30.92 17.06
CA LEU A 374 -6.91 30.11 17.98
C LEU A 374 -6.54 30.88 19.26
N ARG A 375 -6.15 32.15 19.14
CA ARG A 375 -5.82 33.00 20.30
C ARG A 375 -6.99 33.18 21.27
N ALA A 376 -8.21 33.14 20.77
CA ALA A 376 -9.41 33.41 21.54
C ALA A 376 -10.08 32.14 22.09
N LEU A 377 -9.54 30.96 21.79
CA LEU A 377 -10.08 29.69 22.30
C LEU A 377 -9.64 29.45 23.76
N PRO A 378 -10.51 28.86 24.58
CA PRO A 378 -10.12 28.27 25.86
C PRO A 378 -9.02 27.21 25.70
N ALA A 379 -8.20 27.03 26.73
CA ALA A 379 -7.07 26.09 26.70
C ALA A 379 -7.51 24.62 26.49
N ASP A 380 -8.69 24.25 26.98
CA ASP A 380 -9.31 22.93 26.81
C ASP A 380 -9.87 22.70 25.40
N GLU A 381 -10.17 23.76 24.63
CA GLU A 381 -10.73 23.66 23.28
C GLU A 381 -9.70 23.84 22.16
N LEU A 382 -8.66 24.63 22.42
CA LEU A 382 -7.54 24.89 21.51
C LEU A 382 -6.97 23.62 20.84
N PRO A 383 -6.61 22.55 21.57
CA PRO A 383 -6.00 21.37 20.94
C PRO A 383 -6.95 20.67 19.96
N HIS A 384 -8.25 20.61 20.28
CA HIS A 384 -9.24 19.96 19.44
C HIS A 384 -9.45 20.74 18.12
N ALA A 385 -9.66 22.05 18.23
CA ALA A 385 -9.83 22.91 17.07
C ALA A 385 -8.60 22.91 16.16
N ALA A 386 -7.40 23.00 16.72
CA ALA A 386 -6.14 22.97 15.97
C ALA A 386 -5.99 21.65 15.18
N THR A 387 -6.30 20.51 15.80
CA THR A 387 -6.29 19.20 15.14
C THR A 387 -7.31 19.14 14.00
N TRP A 388 -8.56 19.54 14.24
CA TRP A 388 -9.61 19.52 13.22
C TRP A 388 -9.27 20.38 12.01
N LEU A 389 -8.65 21.54 12.20
CA LEU A 389 -8.20 22.44 11.14
C LEU A 389 -7.18 21.80 10.18
N THR A 390 -6.53 20.70 10.57
CA THR A 390 -5.67 19.90 9.68
C THR A 390 -6.43 18.87 8.85
N GLY A 391 -7.75 18.76 9.03
CA GLY A 391 -8.60 17.76 8.39
C GLY A 391 -8.57 16.41 9.08
N ARG A 392 -8.26 16.36 10.38
CA ARG A 392 -8.23 15.11 11.16
C ARG A 392 -9.15 15.22 12.36
N ALA A 393 -9.91 14.17 12.66
CA ALA A 393 -10.75 14.12 13.87
C ALA A 393 -9.91 13.97 15.16
N PHE A 394 -8.80 13.24 15.06
CA PHE A 394 -7.85 12.97 16.14
C PHE A 394 -6.40 13.10 15.62
N PRO A 395 -5.42 13.33 16.50
CA PRO A 395 -4.00 13.32 16.15
C PRO A 395 -3.54 11.99 15.51
N PRO A 396 -2.57 11.99 14.56
CA PRO A 396 -2.08 10.78 13.89
C PRO A 396 -1.57 9.67 14.79
N HIS A 397 -0.99 10.00 15.95
CA HIS A 397 -0.44 9.02 16.87
C HIS A 397 -1.53 8.23 17.61
N GLU A 398 -2.80 8.68 17.59
CA GLU A 398 -3.91 7.94 18.16
C GLU A 398 -4.34 6.80 17.21
N GLU A 399 -4.07 5.56 17.62
CA GLU A 399 -4.16 4.34 16.78
C GLU A 399 -5.57 3.98 16.26
N LYS A 400 -6.64 4.64 16.74
CA LYS A 400 -8.03 4.22 16.45
C LYS A 400 -8.78 5.28 15.62
N PRO A 401 -9.04 5.03 14.33
CA PRO A 401 -9.93 5.89 13.55
C PRO A 401 -11.36 5.83 14.11
N VAL A 402 -12.14 6.89 13.86
CA VAL A 402 -13.56 6.99 14.27
C VAL A 402 -14.40 5.84 13.69
N ASN A 403 -13.98 5.25 12.56
CA ASN A 403 -14.64 4.13 11.89
C ASN A 403 -16.13 4.41 11.62
N VAL A 404 -16.42 5.59 11.07
CA VAL A 404 -17.75 6.02 10.62
C VAL A 404 -17.70 6.15 9.10
N GLY A 405 -18.12 5.09 8.42
CA GLY A 405 -18.20 5.05 6.96
C GLY A 405 -19.43 5.77 6.42
N TRP A 406 -19.45 6.01 5.12
CA TRP A 406 -20.54 6.72 4.44
C TRP A 406 -21.92 6.09 4.66
N SER A 407 -22.01 4.76 4.77
CA SER A 407 -23.29 4.09 5.04
C SER A 407 -23.93 4.52 6.36
N ILE A 408 -23.12 4.74 7.41
CA ILE A 408 -23.57 5.21 8.72
C ILE A 408 -24.02 6.67 8.62
N ILE A 409 -23.23 7.51 7.97
CA ILE A 409 -23.53 8.94 7.77
C ILE A 409 -24.83 9.11 6.98
N TYR A 410 -25.02 8.41 5.86
CA TYR A 410 -26.25 8.51 5.07
C TYR A 410 -27.48 8.03 5.82
N ARG A 411 -27.38 6.93 6.58
CA ARG A 411 -28.50 6.44 7.39
C ARG A 411 -28.87 7.43 8.50
N ALA A 412 -27.87 8.01 9.15
CA ALA A 412 -28.09 9.03 10.16
C ALA A 412 -28.69 10.32 9.58
N LEU A 413 -28.17 10.79 8.45
CA LEU A 413 -28.73 11.93 7.72
C LEU A 413 -30.17 11.66 7.29
N SER A 414 -30.45 10.50 6.69
CA SER A 414 -31.80 10.10 6.23
C SER A 414 -32.79 10.15 7.37
N THR A 415 -32.40 9.60 8.52
CA THR A 415 -33.25 9.52 9.71
C THR A 415 -33.42 10.90 10.38
N ALA A 416 -32.37 11.73 10.42
CA ALA A 416 -32.42 13.06 11.01
C ALA A 416 -33.19 14.06 10.12
N SER A 417 -33.01 13.99 8.81
CA SER A 417 -33.64 14.89 7.84
C SER A 417 -34.96 14.37 7.28
N GLN A 418 -35.44 13.21 7.74
CA GLN A 418 -36.66 12.54 7.24
C GLN A 418 -36.71 12.37 5.70
N LEU A 419 -35.54 12.35 5.06
CA LEU A 419 -35.42 12.15 3.61
C LEU A 419 -35.24 10.67 3.32
N THR A 420 -35.80 10.22 2.21
CA THR A 420 -35.51 8.89 1.68
C THR A 420 -34.05 8.81 1.20
N MET A 421 -33.51 7.59 1.17
CA MET A 421 -32.16 7.35 0.63
C MET A 421 -32.03 7.77 -0.85
N ALA A 422 -33.12 7.76 -1.62
CA ALA A 422 -33.13 8.22 -3.00
C ALA A 422 -32.97 9.74 -3.10
N GLU A 423 -33.67 10.51 -2.27
CA GLU A 423 -33.56 11.96 -2.21
C GLU A 423 -32.17 12.40 -1.77
N LEU A 424 -31.61 11.76 -0.73
CA LEU A 424 -30.23 12.03 -0.30
C LEU A 424 -29.19 11.74 -1.39
N ARG A 425 -29.37 10.68 -2.18
CA ARG A 425 -28.49 10.39 -3.32
C ARG A 425 -28.59 11.48 -4.39
N THR A 426 -29.76 12.05 -4.61
CA THR A 426 -29.95 13.18 -5.53
C THR A 426 -29.24 14.44 -5.03
N ILE A 427 -29.40 14.79 -3.75
CA ILE A 427 -28.69 15.91 -3.10
C ILE A 427 -27.17 15.72 -3.22
N SER A 428 -26.70 14.51 -2.92
CA SER A 428 -25.28 14.17 -3.00
C SER A 428 -24.69 14.35 -4.39
N ARG A 429 -25.38 13.88 -5.43
CA ARG A 429 -24.96 14.03 -6.83
C ARG A 429 -24.87 15.49 -7.26
N ARG A 430 -25.71 16.36 -6.68
CA ARG A 430 -25.70 17.80 -6.99
C ARG A 430 -24.46 18.50 -6.46
N HIS A 431 -24.03 18.18 -5.24
CA HIS A 431 -22.93 18.89 -4.58
C HIS A 431 -21.56 18.28 -4.81
N ASN A 432 -21.48 16.96 -5.00
CA ASN A 432 -20.21 16.21 -5.01
C ASN A 432 -19.27 16.57 -3.83
N ASP A 433 -19.87 16.91 -2.69
CA ASP A 433 -19.23 17.36 -1.46
C ASP A 433 -20.02 16.86 -0.26
N ALA A 434 -19.33 16.13 0.63
CA ALA A 434 -19.96 15.45 1.75
C ALA A 434 -20.59 16.42 2.77
N GLY A 435 -19.89 17.51 3.06
CA GLY A 435 -20.35 18.53 4.00
C GLY A 435 -21.55 19.29 3.47
N LEU A 436 -21.51 19.71 2.20
CA LEU A 436 -22.64 20.39 1.55
C LEU A 436 -23.86 19.49 1.41
N THR A 437 -23.64 18.20 1.12
CA THR A 437 -24.72 17.20 1.09
C THR A 437 -25.42 17.12 2.45
N ALA A 438 -24.65 17.04 3.53
CA ALA A 438 -25.18 17.04 4.88
C ALA A 438 -25.85 18.37 5.26
N THR A 439 -25.26 19.51 4.88
CA THR A 439 -25.88 20.83 5.08
C THR A 439 -27.23 20.95 4.36
N GLU A 440 -27.32 20.55 3.09
CA GLU A 440 -28.60 20.61 2.38
C GLU A 440 -29.62 19.61 2.97
N ALA A 441 -29.20 18.38 3.25
CA ALA A 441 -30.08 17.38 3.85
C ALA A 441 -30.67 17.86 5.17
N LEU A 442 -29.84 18.35 6.09
CA LEU A 442 -30.28 18.80 7.41
C LEU A 442 -31.11 20.10 7.35
N ALA A 443 -31.07 20.86 6.26
CA ALA A 443 -31.93 22.02 6.08
C ALA A 443 -33.43 21.67 5.99
N HIS A 444 -33.76 20.40 5.70
CA HIS A 444 -35.16 19.93 5.72
C HIS A 444 -35.74 19.85 7.13
N HIS A 445 -34.91 19.54 8.14
CA HIS A 445 -35.29 19.52 9.55
C HIS A 445 -34.13 20.07 10.40
N PRO A 446 -33.95 21.41 10.43
CA PRO A 446 -32.82 22.03 11.10
C PRO A 446 -32.96 21.93 12.63
N GLY A 447 -31.87 21.55 13.31
CA GLY A 447 -31.75 21.71 14.75
C GLY A 447 -31.31 23.12 15.14
N GLU A 448 -31.46 23.48 16.42
CA GLU A 448 -31.15 24.82 16.96
C GLU A 448 -29.99 24.83 17.97
N GLY A 449 -29.39 23.68 18.25
CA GLY A 449 -28.33 23.53 19.26
C GLY A 449 -26.97 24.02 18.78
N ASN A 450 -26.25 24.74 19.65
CA ASN A 450 -24.87 25.17 19.40
C ASN A 450 -23.91 24.46 20.38
N PRO A 451 -23.52 23.20 20.10
CA PRO A 451 -22.65 22.44 21.00
C PRO A 451 -21.28 23.11 21.13
N ALA A 452 -20.67 23.03 22.30
CA ALA A 452 -19.29 23.46 22.52
C ALA A 452 -18.30 22.55 21.78
N ILE A 453 -17.07 23.03 21.59
CA ILE A 453 -15.98 22.23 20.99
C ILE A 453 -15.76 20.94 21.79
N GLY A 454 -15.77 21.03 23.13
CA GLY A 454 -15.64 19.86 24.00
C GLY A 454 -16.75 18.82 23.80
N GLU A 455 -17.98 19.24 23.53
CA GLU A 455 -19.11 18.34 23.26
C GLU A 455 -18.97 17.63 21.90
N ILE A 456 -18.48 18.33 20.87
CA ILE A 456 -18.15 17.70 19.59
C ILE A 456 -16.99 16.71 19.74
N HIS A 457 -15.96 17.04 20.53
CA HIS A 457 -14.87 16.12 20.81
C HIS A 457 -15.35 14.87 21.57
N ALA A 458 -16.21 15.04 22.58
CA ALA A 458 -16.84 13.95 23.29
C ALA A 458 -17.67 13.06 22.34
N LEU A 459 -18.47 13.66 21.46
CA LEU A 459 -19.23 12.95 20.42
C LEU A 459 -18.33 12.11 19.51
N LEU A 460 -17.20 12.66 19.05
CA LEU A 460 -16.21 11.91 18.25
C LEU A 460 -15.62 10.75 19.05
N GLY A 461 -15.38 10.95 20.35
CA GLY A 461 -14.95 9.91 21.30
C GLY A 461 -15.99 8.79 21.47
N ASP A 462 -17.25 9.15 21.63
CA ASP A 462 -18.38 8.22 21.73
C ASP A 462 -18.53 7.41 20.43
N LEU A 463 -18.44 8.05 19.27
CA LEU A 463 -18.45 7.37 17.97
C LEU A 463 -17.27 6.41 17.80
N ARG A 464 -16.11 6.75 18.37
CA ARG A 464 -14.90 5.91 18.33
C ARG A 464 -15.03 4.69 19.26
N THR A 465 -15.67 4.84 20.42
CA THR A 465 -15.85 3.75 21.40
C THR A 465 -17.06 2.87 21.11
N ALA A 466 -18.09 3.43 20.45
CA ALA A 466 -19.30 2.72 20.07
C ALA A 466 -19.01 1.51 19.17
N ARG A 467 -19.65 0.40 19.50
CA ARG A 467 -19.51 -0.89 18.80
C ARG A 467 -20.64 -1.07 17.79
N GLY A 468 -20.27 -1.47 16.57
CA GLY A 468 -21.20 -1.70 15.48
C GLY A 468 -21.76 -0.41 14.81
N PRO A 469 -22.31 -0.54 13.60
CA PRO A 469 -22.84 0.59 12.83
C PRO A 469 -24.15 1.14 13.39
N ILE A 470 -24.94 0.35 14.12
CA ILE A 470 -26.25 0.76 14.66
C ILE A 470 -26.06 1.85 15.73
N ALA A 471 -25.30 1.55 16.78
CA ALA A 471 -25.01 2.52 17.86
C ALA A 471 -24.39 3.81 17.32
N LYS A 472 -23.46 3.71 16.37
CA LYS A 472 -22.87 4.87 15.70
C LYS A 472 -23.89 5.67 14.88
N THR A 473 -24.82 4.99 14.20
CA THR A 473 -25.90 5.65 13.46
C THR A 473 -26.83 6.40 14.42
N GLU A 474 -27.17 5.80 15.56
CA GLU A 474 -28.04 6.42 16.58
C GLU A 474 -27.39 7.66 17.19
N ILE A 475 -26.13 7.55 17.65
CA ILE A 475 -25.34 8.66 18.18
C ILE A 475 -25.28 9.82 17.16
N LEU A 476 -24.98 9.49 15.90
CA LEU A 476 -24.85 10.49 14.85
C LEU A 476 -26.21 11.09 14.43
N THR A 477 -27.29 10.30 14.46
CA THR A 477 -28.66 10.78 14.20
C THR A 477 -29.09 11.80 15.24
N GLU A 478 -28.82 11.52 16.51
CA GLU A 478 -29.16 12.43 17.61
C GLU A 478 -28.35 13.72 17.53
N ALA A 479 -27.06 13.62 17.22
CA ALA A 479 -26.21 14.78 16.96
C ALA A 479 -26.76 15.64 15.82
N PHE A 480 -27.14 15.03 14.69
CA PHE A 480 -27.69 15.74 13.53
C PHE A 480 -29.04 16.39 13.77
N ARG A 481 -29.94 15.77 14.55
CA ARG A 481 -31.25 16.38 14.89
C ARG A 481 -31.12 17.65 15.72
N ARG A 482 -30.06 17.73 16.53
CA ARG A 482 -29.83 18.85 17.45
C ARG A 482 -29.08 19.99 16.80
N MET A 483 -28.27 19.77 15.76
CA MET A 483 -27.37 20.78 15.20
C MET A 483 -27.97 21.54 14.00
N PRO A 484 -27.66 22.84 13.86
CA PRO A 484 -27.92 23.58 12.65
C PRO A 484 -27.24 22.95 11.42
N PRO A 485 -27.80 23.13 10.21
CA PRO A 485 -27.34 22.40 9.02
C PRO A 485 -25.87 22.63 8.66
N ILE A 486 -25.38 23.87 8.84
CA ILE A 486 -23.98 24.19 8.56
C ILE A 486 -23.02 23.44 9.50
N MET A 487 -23.38 23.31 10.78
CA MET A 487 -22.58 22.58 11.78
C MET A 487 -22.59 21.09 11.50
N GLY A 488 -23.75 20.50 11.18
CA GLY A 488 -23.83 19.10 10.77
C GLY A 488 -22.97 18.81 9.53
N GLY A 489 -22.93 19.75 8.58
CA GLY A 489 -22.01 19.70 7.44
C GLY A 489 -20.53 19.67 7.84
N TYR A 490 -20.10 20.54 8.76
CA TYR A 490 -18.72 20.55 9.25
C TYR A 490 -18.37 19.34 10.11
N LEU A 491 -19.30 18.81 10.90
CA LEU A 491 -19.12 17.55 11.61
C LEU A 491 -18.84 16.40 10.63
N VAL A 492 -19.59 16.31 9.52
CA VAL A 492 -19.32 15.33 8.46
C VAL A 492 -17.93 15.54 7.86
N ARG A 493 -17.51 16.78 7.60
CA ARG A 493 -16.17 17.06 7.07
C ARG A 493 -15.04 16.67 8.02
N ILE A 494 -15.24 16.80 9.33
CA ILE A 494 -14.28 16.34 10.34
C ILE A 494 -14.23 14.80 10.35
N LEU A 495 -15.39 14.13 10.29
CA LEU A 495 -15.50 12.67 10.26
C LEU A 495 -14.86 12.05 9.00
N THR A 496 -14.98 12.70 7.84
CA THR A 496 -14.44 12.22 6.57
C THR A 496 -13.00 12.69 6.30
N GLY A 497 -12.50 13.64 7.09
CA GLY A 497 -11.17 14.23 6.91
C GLY A 497 -11.05 15.16 5.69
N ASP A 498 -12.17 15.64 5.15
CA ASP A 498 -12.21 16.47 3.94
C ASP A 498 -12.88 17.83 4.21
N LEU A 499 -12.16 18.71 4.92
CA LEU A 499 -12.64 20.06 5.23
C LEU A 499 -12.88 20.94 3.99
N ARG A 500 -12.14 20.72 2.90
CA ARG A 500 -12.20 21.51 1.64
C ARG A 500 -12.13 23.04 1.80
N ILE A 501 -11.44 23.52 2.83
CA ILE A 501 -11.22 24.96 3.06
C ILE A 501 -9.87 25.48 2.52
N GLY A 502 -9.10 24.61 1.85
CA GLY A 502 -7.81 24.96 1.27
C GLY A 502 -6.73 25.27 2.32
N LEU A 503 -6.79 24.57 3.46
CA LEU A 503 -5.74 24.56 4.48
C LEU A 503 -4.87 23.31 4.32
N LYS A 504 -3.58 23.48 4.59
CA LYS A 504 -2.60 22.41 4.77
C LYS A 504 -2.03 22.53 6.17
N GLU A 505 -1.51 21.45 6.72
CA GLU A 505 -0.89 21.40 8.07
C GLU A 505 0.09 22.56 8.30
N GLY A 506 0.94 22.87 7.33
CA GLY A 506 1.87 24.02 7.38
C GLY A 506 1.24 25.40 7.59
N LEU A 507 0.00 25.62 7.12
CA LEU A 507 -0.72 26.87 7.37
C LEU A 507 -1.28 26.93 8.80
N VAL A 508 -1.63 25.78 9.37
CA VAL A 508 -2.08 25.69 10.76
C VAL A 508 -0.90 25.93 11.70
N GLU A 509 0.27 25.35 11.42
CA GLU A 509 1.52 25.61 12.15
C GLU A 509 1.90 27.10 12.14
N GLU A 510 1.87 27.76 10.96
CA GLU A 510 2.11 29.20 10.84
C GLU A 510 1.07 30.03 11.61
N ALA A 511 -0.20 29.59 11.63
CA ALA A 511 -1.26 30.27 12.36
C ALA A 511 -1.11 30.13 13.88
N VAL A 512 -0.70 28.96 14.37
CA VAL A 512 -0.37 28.72 15.80
C VAL A 512 0.80 29.62 16.22
N ALA A 513 1.87 29.64 15.42
CA ALA A 513 3.02 30.51 15.66
C ALA A 513 2.63 31.99 15.71
N THR A 514 1.76 32.44 14.79
CA THR A 514 1.24 33.81 14.77
C THR A 514 0.28 34.10 15.94
N ALA A 515 -0.56 33.14 16.33
CA ALA A 515 -1.54 33.31 17.41
C ALA A 515 -0.84 33.59 18.75
N PHE A 516 0.22 32.83 19.01
CA PHE A 516 0.91 32.80 20.30
C PHE A 516 2.32 33.37 20.24
N GLU A 517 2.66 34.16 19.22
CA GLU A 517 3.97 34.83 19.09
C GLU A 517 5.15 33.88 19.37
N ALA A 518 5.14 32.74 18.69
CA ALA A 518 6.16 31.72 18.78
C ALA A 518 6.95 31.62 17.47
N ASP A 519 8.16 31.06 17.55
CA ASP A 519 8.93 30.76 16.34
C ASP A 519 8.21 29.67 15.52
N ALA A 520 8.08 29.90 14.22
CA ALA A 520 7.34 28.99 13.35
C ALA A 520 8.05 27.63 13.22
N ASP A 521 9.39 27.60 13.21
CA ASP A 521 10.13 26.35 13.14
C ASP A 521 10.02 25.55 14.44
N ALA A 522 10.01 26.23 15.59
CA ALA A 522 9.77 25.58 16.89
C ALA A 522 8.38 24.93 16.97
N VAL A 523 7.33 25.58 16.44
CA VAL A 523 5.98 24.99 16.38
C VAL A 523 5.95 23.77 15.45
N ARG A 524 6.57 23.87 14.26
CA ARG A 524 6.68 22.74 13.31
C ARG A 524 7.42 21.56 13.93
N GLU A 525 8.51 21.84 14.61
CA GLU A 525 9.31 20.83 15.30
C GLU A 525 8.51 20.16 16.41
N ALA A 526 7.84 20.94 17.26
CA ALA A 526 6.98 20.40 18.31
C ALA A 526 5.82 19.54 17.75
N ALA A 527 5.12 20.01 16.73
CA ALA A 527 4.03 19.27 16.08
C ALA A 527 4.53 17.93 15.48
N MET A 528 5.71 17.93 14.87
CA MET A 528 6.34 16.72 14.33
C MET A 528 6.75 15.73 15.42
N LEU A 529 7.38 16.20 16.51
CA LEU A 529 7.82 15.34 17.63
C LEU A 529 6.64 14.69 18.35
N LEU A 530 5.56 15.46 18.55
CA LEU A 530 4.37 15.03 19.26
C LEU A 530 3.40 14.24 18.36
N GLY A 531 3.46 14.44 17.04
CA GLY A 531 2.44 13.91 16.13
C GLY A 531 1.06 14.51 16.41
N ASP A 532 1.05 15.74 16.91
CA ASP A 532 -0.14 16.38 17.47
C ASP A 532 0.02 17.90 17.45
N ILE A 533 -0.59 18.53 16.45
CA ILE A 533 -0.62 19.99 16.33
C ILE A 533 -1.42 20.65 17.46
N GLY A 534 -2.39 19.94 18.06
CA GLY A 534 -3.19 20.44 19.17
C GLY A 534 -2.38 20.57 20.44
N ARG A 535 -1.60 19.54 20.79
CA ARG A 535 -0.62 19.62 21.88
C ARG A 535 0.47 20.64 21.59
N ALA A 536 0.96 20.73 20.36
CA ALA A 536 1.92 21.77 19.98
C ALA A 536 1.34 23.18 20.14
N ALA A 537 0.06 23.40 19.78
CA ALA A 537 -0.63 24.68 20.00
C ALA A 537 -0.79 25.01 21.49
N THR A 538 -1.06 24.00 22.33
CA THR A 538 -1.12 24.15 23.79
C THR A 538 0.25 24.54 24.36
N LEU A 539 1.33 23.87 23.94
CA LEU A 539 2.68 24.24 24.35
C LEU A 539 3.07 25.64 23.84
N ALA A 540 2.65 26.03 22.63
CA ALA A 540 2.88 27.36 22.09
C ALA A 540 2.17 28.45 22.92
N SER A 541 0.90 28.23 23.29
CA SER A 541 0.13 29.19 24.10
C SER A 541 0.71 29.36 25.50
N GLU A 542 1.28 28.30 26.07
CA GLU A 542 1.95 28.32 27.37
C GLU A 542 3.43 28.75 27.30
N LYS A 543 3.98 29.03 26.10
CA LYS A 543 5.41 29.35 25.88
C LYS A 543 6.36 28.24 26.36
N ARG A 544 5.99 26.97 26.12
CA ARG A 544 6.67 25.75 26.58
C ARG A 544 7.02 24.77 25.44
N LEU A 545 7.23 25.27 24.22
CA LEU A 545 7.52 24.44 23.04
C LEU A 545 8.77 23.57 23.21
N GLU A 546 9.72 24.00 24.03
CA GLU A 546 10.94 23.27 24.35
C GLU A 546 10.71 21.92 25.06
N GLN A 547 9.51 21.72 25.63
CA GLN A 547 9.08 20.50 26.31
C GLN A 547 8.49 19.45 25.36
N ALA A 548 8.37 19.77 24.07
CA ALA A 548 7.98 18.78 23.08
C ALA A 548 9.06 17.69 22.97
N GLU A 549 8.64 16.45 23.21
CA GLU A 549 9.49 15.27 23.10
C GLU A 549 8.92 14.28 22.09
N LEU A 550 9.78 13.43 21.57
CA LEU A 550 9.43 12.39 20.61
C LEU A 550 8.39 11.45 21.22
N THR A 551 7.24 11.32 20.56
CA THR A 551 6.23 10.31 20.91
C THR A 551 6.53 9.02 20.17
N ILE A 552 6.57 7.89 20.88
CA ILE A 552 6.83 6.60 20.24
C ILE A 552 5.70 6.24 19.25
N PHE A 553 6.04 5.53 18.17
CA PHE A 553 5.19 5.28 17.00
C PHE A 553 4.71 6.53 16.24
N GLN A 554 5.25 7.70 16.56
CA GLN A 554 5.18 8.88 15.70
C GLN A 554 6.54 9.04 15.00
N PRO A 555 6.67 8.65 13.72
CA PRO A 555 7.94 8.81 13.00
C PRO A 555 8.23 10.30 12.76
N ILE A 556 9.50 10.68 12.92
CA ILE A 556 9.95 12.06 12.71
C ILE A 556 10.81 12.17 11.45
N LYS A 557 10.92 13.34 10.85
CA LYS A 557 11.77 13.51 9.68
C LYS A 557 13.23 13.18 10.02
N CYS A 558 13.87 12.35 9.20
CA CYS A 558 15.27 11.99 9.39
C CYS A 558 16.20 13.20 9.25
N MET A 559 17.27 13.29 10.05
CA MET A 559 18.33 14.29 9.90
C MET A 559 19.09 14.06 8.58
N LEU A 560 19.40 15.13 7.84
CA LEU A 560 20.01 15.06 6.52
C LEU A 560 21.48 15.50 6.54
N ALA A 561 22.29 14.87 5.69
CA ALA A 561 23.70 15.22 5.51
C ALA A 561 23.94 16.09 4.28
N SER A 562 24.92 16.99 4.37
CA SER A 562 25.38 17.84 3.28
C SER A 562 26.48 17.14 2.47
N PRO A 563 26.47 17.23 1.13
CA PRO A 563 27.56 16.68 0.31
C PRO A 563 28.82 17.53 0.47
N GLU A 564 29.98 16.88 0.48
CA GLU A 564 31.29 17.53 0.32
C GLU A 564 32.03 16.95 -0.89
N PRO A 565 32.88 17.74 -1.56
CA PRO A 565 33.58 17.31 -2.77
C PRO A 565 34.72 16.33 -2.48
N ASP A 566 35.44 16.51 -1.37
CA ASP A 566 36.63 15.72 -1.06
C ASP A 566 36.88 15.60 0.47
N ALA A 567 37.88 14.80 0.83
CA ALA A 567 38.29 14.59 2.21
C ALA A 567 38.87 15.87 2.88
N ALA A 568 39.49 16.77 2.11
CA ALA A 568 40.05 18.01 2.63
C ALA A 568 38.94 18.97 3.09
N ALA A 569 37.88 19.12 2.29
CA ALA A 569 36.71 19.92 2.64
C ALA A 569 36.01 19.40 3.91
N ILE A 570 35.92 18.08 4.08
CA ILE A 570 35.40 17.48 5.32
C ILE A 570 36.31 17.80 6.51
N TRP A 571 37.62 17.67 6.33
CA TRP A 571 38.59 17.96 7.38
C TRP A 571 38.58 19.43 7.80
N ASP A 572 38.51 20.36 6.86
CA ASP A 572 38.46 21.80 7.14
C ASP A 572 37.20 22.17 7.93
N ARG A 573 36.08 21.47 7.69
CA ARG A 573 34.81 21.73 8.41
C ARG A 573 34.72 21.06 9.77
N LEU A 574 35.11 19.79 9.88
CA LEU A 574 34.87 18.98 11.09
C LEU A 574 36.14 18.71 11.91
N GLY A 575 37.31 18.84 11.30
CA GLY A 575 38.62 18.54 11.89
C GLY A 575 39.06 19.50 12.98
N GLY A 576 38.37 20.64 13.17
CA GLY A 576 38.65 21.61 14.24
C GLY A 576 38.61 21.02 15.66
N SER A 577 37.92 19.91 15.86
CA SER A 577 37.89 19.16 17.13
C SER A 577 39.03 18.14 17.29
N GLY A 578 39.94 18.06 16.32
CA GLY A 578 41.08 17.13 16.27
C GLY A 578 40.72 15.71 15.81
N ARG A 579 39.44 15.42 15.55
CA ARG A 579 38.99 14.12 15.03
C ARG A 579 37.65 14.21 14.31
N VAL A 580 37.42 13.33 13.35
CA VAL A 580 36.14 13.17 12.63
C VAL A 580 35.67 11.73 12.77
N TRP A 581 34.38 11.52 13.05
CA TRP A 581 33.78 10.19 13.04
C TRP A 581 33.33 9.83 11.62
N LEU A 582 33.72 8.66 11.15
CA LEU A 582 33.43 8.14 9.82
C LEU A 582 32.64 6.85 9.95
N GLU A 583 31.58 6.74 9.16
CA GLU A 583 30.78 5.54 9.02
C GLU A 583 30.63 5.24 7.53
N ASP A 584 30.48 3.97 7.17
CA ASP A 584 30.20 3.60 5.78
C ASP A 584 28.87 4.20 5.35
N LYS A 585 28.84 4.82 4.17
CA LYS A 585 27.61 5.25 3.53
C LYS A 585 26.98 4.05 2.84
N LEU A 586 26.02 3.45 3.53
CA LEU A 586 25.35 2.22 3.11
C LEU A 586 24.38 2.47 1.94
N ASP A 587 24.26 1.51 1.01
CA ASP A 587 23.33 1.55 -0.13
C ASP A 587 22.08 0.69 0.17
N GLY A 588 21.11 1.27 0.89
CA GLY A 588 19.93 0.55 1.39
C GLY A 588 18.65 1.38 1.43
N ILE A 589 17.74 1.00 2.32
CA ILE A 589 16.53 1.77 2.64
C ILE A 589 16.67 2.36 4.04
N ARG A 590 16.90 3.68 4.12
CA ARG A 590 16.85 4.39 5.40
C ARG A 590 15.48 4.23 6.06
N ALA A 591 15.49 3.72 7.29
CA ALA A 591 14.29 3.45 8.05
C ALA A 591 14.47 3.77 9.54
N GLN A 592 13.40 4.25 10.16
CA GLN A 592 13.29 4.35 11.60
C GLN A 592 12.56 3.12 12.15
N ILE A 593 13.09 2.54 13.23
CA ILE A 593 12.41 1.48 13.99
C ILE A 593 11.99 2.05 15.33
N HIS A 594 10.70 1.98 15.63
CA HIS A 594 10.13 2.26 16.94
C HIS A 594 9.75 0.92 17.57
N VAL A 595 10.23 0.65 18.77
CA VAL A 595 10.03 -0.63 19.46
C VAL A 595 9.60 -0.37 20.90
N THR A 596 8.58 -1.10 21.36
CA THR A 596 8.23 -1.34 22.77
C THR A 596 8.22 -2.86 23.02
N PRO A 597 8.07 -3.32 24.27
CA PRO A 597 7.89 -4.75 24.54
C PRO A 597 6.67 -5.39 23.85
N GLU A 598 5.66 -4.59 23.48
CA GLU A 598 4.39 -5.06 22.90
C GLU A 598 4.28 -4.81 21.38
N ARG A 599 4.97 -3.80 20.84
CA ARG A 599 4.75 -3.33 19.46
C ARG A 599 6.06 -2.90 18.80
N VAL A 600 6.19 -3.22 17.51
CA VAL A 600 7.30 -2.77 16.67
C VAL A 600 6.75 -2.18 15.38
N GLU A 601 7.23 -1.00 15.00
CA GLU A 601 6.93 -0.39 13.71
C GLU A 601 8.18 0.11 13.00
N ILE A 602 8.19 -0.07 11.67
CA ILE A 602 9.27 0.35 10.79
C ILE A 602 8.72 1.41 9.84
N TYR A 603 9.38 2.56 9.76
CA TYR A 603 8.99 3.66 8.90
C TYR A 603 10.11 4.03 7.94
N THR A 604 9.78 4.27 6.67
CA THR A 604 10.75 4.76 5.70
C THR A 604 11.19 6.19 6.01
N ARG A 605 12.21 6.67 5.30
CA ARG A 605 12.60 8.09 5.26
C ARG A 605 11.43 9.07 5.04
N ASP A 606 10.44 8.67 4.24
CA ASP A 606 9.24 9.47 3.95
C ASP A 606 8.10 9.22 4.96
N LEU A 607 8.43 8.60 6.10
CA LEU A 607 7.54 8.34 7.24
C LEU A 607 6.40 7.36 6.93
N LYS A 608 6.54 6.53 5.88
CA LYS A 608 5.57 5.49 5.54
C LYS A 608 5.87 4.23 6.33
N ARG A 609 4.85 3.68 7.00
CA ARG A 609 4.95 2.39 7.70
C ARG A 609 5.18 1.25 6.69
N ILE A 610 6.23 0.48 6.90
CA ILE A 610 6.67 -0.66 6.07
C ILE A 610 6.96 -1.91 6.90
N THR A 611 6.46 -1.97 8.15
CA THR A 611 6.66 -3.09 9.07
C THR A 611 6.35 -4.44 8.43
N ASP A 612 5.24 -4.53 7.70
CA ASP A 612 4.77 -5.79 7.11
C ASP A 612 5.63 -6.25 5.91
N THR A 613 6.45 -5.36 5.35
CA THR A 613 7.41 -5.70 4.28
C THR A 613 8.67 -6.36 4.83
N PHE A 614 8.99 -6.15 6.12
CA PHE A 614 10.19 -6.67 6.78
C PHE A 614 9.86 -7.32 8.13
N PRO A 615 8.99 -8.36 8.16
CA PRO A 615 8.57 -9.00 9.40
C PRO A 615 9.72 -9.61 10.20
N GLU A 616 10.80 -10.05 9.54
CA GLU A 616 12.00 -10.58 10.19
C GLU A 616 12.77 -9.52 10.98
N ILE A 617 12.85 -8.28 10.44
CA ILE A 617 13.46 -7.15 11.14
C ILE A 617 12.59 -6.74 12.33
N ALA A 618 11.26 -6.70 12.14
CA ALA A 618 10.33 -6.42 13.23
C ALA A 618 10.42 -7.45 14.37
N ALA A 619 10.51 -8.74 14.02
CA ALA A 619 10.68 -9.83 14.97
C ALA A 619 12.03 -9.77 15.70
N ALA A 620 13.12 -9.42 15.02
CA ALA A 620 14.42 -9.20 15.65
C ALA A 620 14.37 -8.01 16.62
N ALA A 621 13.80 -6.88 16.20
CA ALA A 621 13.68 -5.69 17.06
C ALA A 621 12.84 -5.96 18.32
N ALA A 622 11.76 -6.76 18.21
CA ALA A 622 10.92 -7.14 19.35
C ALA A 622 11.70 -7.88 20.45
N ARG A 623 12.81 -8.56 20.12
CA ARG A 623 13.65 -9.25 21.10
C ARG A 623 14.44 -8.32 22.00
N LEU A 624 14.57 -7.03 21.65
CA LEU A 624 15.21 -6.02 22.50
C LEU A 624 14.48 -5.88 23.85
N ARG A 625 13.16 -6.09 23.87
CA ARG A 625 12.29 -5.97 25.07
C ARG A 625 12.48 -4.65 25.84
N ARG A 626 12.83 -3.59 25.13
CA ARG A 626 12.95 -2.22 25.66
C ARG A 626 12.31 -1.24 24.72
N GLU A 627 11.96 -0.09 25.27
CA GLU A 627 11.47 1.02 24.47
C GLU A 627 12.65 1.75 23.79
N ALA A 628 12.65 1.84 22.46
CA ALA A 628 13.67 2.57 21.73
C ALA A 628 13.17 3.10 20.38
N VAL A 629 13.85 4.15 19.90
CA VAL A 629 13.71 4.63 18.52
C VAL A 629 15.09 4.69 17.87
N PHE A 630 15.25 3.97 16.77
CA PHE A 630 16.48 3.87 16.00
C PHE A 630 16.36 4.58 14.65
N ASP A 631 17.47 5.13 14.17
CA ASP A 631 17.64 5.55 12.77
C ASP A 631 18.78 4.71 12.16
N GLY A 632 18.50 4.14 10.99
CA GLY A 632 19.32 3.09 10.42
C GLY A 632 19.00 2.80 8.97
N GLU A 633 19.73 1.86 8.40
CA GLU A 633 19.59 1.44 7.01
C GLU A 633 19.21 -0.04 6.93
N ILE A 634 18.15 -0.37 6.20
CA ILE A 634 17.83 -1.75 5.84
C ILE A 634 18.67 -2.14 4.62
N LEU A 635 19.34 -3.28 4.68
CA LEU A 635 20.26 -3.78 3.66
C LEU A 635 19.86 -5.19 3.23
N ALA A 636 20.04 -5.51 1.94
CA ALA A 636 20.16 -6.91 1.55
C ALA A 636 21.48 -7.44 2.10
N TRP A 637 21.46 -8.62 2.70
CA TRP A 637 22.55 -9.09 3.56
C TRP A 637 22.86 -10.55 3.32
N GLU A 638 24.13 -10.88 3.11
CA GLU A 638 24.57 -12.27 2.95
C GLU A 638 26.00 -12.43 3.45
N ASN A 639 26.30 -13.51 4.19
CA ASN A 639 27.65 -13.85 4.67
C ASN A 639 28.40 -12.69 5.36
N GLY A 640 27.68 -11.85 6.12
CA GLY A 640 28.27 -10.72 6.85
C GLY A 640 28.62 -9.50 6.00
N ARG A 641 28.11 -9.42 4.76
CA ARG A 641 28.32 -8.29 3.85
C ARG A 641 27.01 -7.77 3.29
N SER A 642 26.97 -6.47 3.02
CA SER A 642 25.86 -5.84 2.29
C SER A 642 25.91 -6.24 0.82
N LEU A 643 24.76 -6.67 0.30
CA LEU A 643 24.53 -6.83 -1.13
C LEU A 643 24.09 -5.50 -1.75
N SER A 644 24.02 -5.45 -3.07
CA SER A 644 23.57 -4.24 -3.77
C SER A 644 22.11 -3.90 -3.47
N PHE A 645 21.76 -2.61 -3.52
CA PHE A 645 20.38 -2.16 -3.37
C PHE A 645 19.42 -2.82 -4.38
N PHE A 646 19.90 -3.24 -5.55
CA PHE A 646 19.08 -3.93 -6.54
C PHE A 646 18.51 -5.25 -6.03
N GLU A 647 19.27 -5.99 -5.20
CA GLU A 647 18.75 -7.18 -4.52
C GLU A 647 17.65 -6.79 -3.54
N LEU A 648 17.85 -5.73 -2.76
CA LEU A 648 16.84 -5.24 -1.81
C LEU A 648 15.58 -4.73 -2.52
N GLN A 649 15.71 -4.09 -3.70
CA GLN A 649 14.59 -3.58 -4.48
C GLN A 649 13.64 -4.69 -4.95
N LYS A 650 14.12 -5.92 -5.14
CA LYS A 650 13.26 -7.07 -5.46
C LYS A 650 12.22 -7.35 -4.38
N ARG A 651 12.41 -6.89 -3.13
CA ARG A 651 11.43 -6.94 -2.03
C ARG A 651 10.48 -5.75 -1.98
N LEU A 652 10.89 -4.58 -2.48
CA LEU A 652 10.08 -3.37 -2.45
C LEU A 652 8.87 -3.49 -3.38
N GLY A 653 7.67 -3.20 -2.85
CA GLY A 653 6.41 -3.30 -3.58
C GLY A 653 5.65 -4.61 -3.36
N ARG A 654 6.23 -5.55 -2.59
CA ARG A 654 5.53 -6.75 -2.14
C ARG A 654 4.64 -6.44 -0.94
N ARG A 655 3.36 -6.84 -0.98
CA ARG A 655 2.44 -6.84 0.16
C ARG A 655 2.30 -8.26 0.70
N GLU A 656 1.75 -8.42 1.89
CA GLU A 656 1.41 -9.74 2.46
C GLU A 656 0.46 -10.55 1.53
N ALA A 657 -0.21 -9.89 0.57
CA ALA A 657 -0.98 -10.50 -0.52
C ALA A 657 -0.13 -11.07 -1.68
N ASP A 658 1.20 -10.90 -1.66
CA ASP A 658 2.16 -11.45 -2.64
C ASP A 658 2.78 -12.76 -2.15
N LEU A 659 2.00 -13.59 -1.46
CA LEU A 659 2.32 -14.92 -0.88
C LEU A 659 2.96 -15.93 -1.87
N PHE A 660 3.19 -15.58 -3.14
CA PHE A 660 3.33 -16.51 -4.25
C PHE A 660 4.61 -16.38 -5.08
N LEU A 661 5.67 -15.75 -4.57
CA LEU A 661 6.97 -15.68 -5.27
C LEU A 661 8.12 -16.12 -4.34
N GLY A 662 8.80 -17.21 -4.71
CA GLY A 662 9.85 -17.88 -3.93
C GLY A 662 11.13 -17.07 -3.68
N GLY A 663 11.94 -17.59 -2.74
CA GLY A 663 13.27 -17.12 -2.35
C GLY A 663 13.28 -15.78 -1.61
N GLU A 664 13.18 -15.79 -0.28
CA GLU A 664 13.35 -14.58 0.54
C GLU A 664 14.82 -14.11 0.49
N ILE A 665 15.07 -12.90 -0.02
CA ILE A 665 16.38 -12.26 0.00
C ILE A 665 16.71 -11.88 1.45
N PRO A 666 17.75 -12.41 2.11
CA PRO A 666 17.98 -12.08 3.51
C PRO A 666 18.31 -10.60 3.68
N VAL A 667 17.89 -10.02 4.81
CA VAL A 667 18.05 -8.60 5.11
C VAL A 667 18.61 -8.38 6.51
N ALA A 668 19.28 -7.25 6.71
CA ALA A 668 19.72 -6.79 8.02
C ALA A 668 19.40 -5.30 8.21
N TYR A 669 19.26 -4.86 9.46
CA TYR A 669 19.10 -3.46 9.83
C TYR A 669 20.35 -2.93 10.53
N MET A 670 20.97 -1.92 9.93
CA MET A 670 22.19 -1.30 10.41
C MET A 670 21.88 0.05 11.06
N ILE A 671 21.94 0.10 12.39
CA ILE A 671 21.64 1.28 13.21
C ILE A 671 22.84 2.22 13.22
N PHE A 672 22.65 3.46 12.78
CA PHE A 672 23.67 4.50 12.88
C PHE A 672 23.33 5.60 13.89
N ASP A 673 22.10 5.64 14.43
CA ASP A 673 21.74 6.56 15.52
C ASP A 673 20.63 6.01 16.44
N LEU A 674 20.62 6.49 17.68
CA LEU A 674 19.63 6.17 18.72
C LEU A 674 18.94 7.46 19.16
N LEU A 675 17.65 7.59 18.85
CA LEU A 675 16.88 8.83 19.00
C LEU A 675 16.14 8.91 20.34
N GLN A 676 15.76 7.76 20.90
CA GLN A 676 15.06 7.64 22.18
C GLN A 676 15.37 6.28 22.81
N LEU A 677 15.43 6.24 24.15
CA LEU A 677 15.59 5.01 24.93
C LEU A 677 14.81 5.12 26.25
N ASP A 678 13.96 4.13 26.54
CA ASP A 678 13.11 4.04 27.74
C ASP A 678 12.38 5.35 28.09
N GLY A 679 11.63 5.89 27.13
CA GLY A 679 10.86 7.13 27.30
C GLY A 679 11.69 8.42 27.27
N ARG A 680 13.02 8.35 27.17
CA ARG A 680 13.88 9.53 27.18
C ARG A 680 14.33 9.90 25.78
N SER A 681 13.97 11.10 25.34
CA SER A 681 14.48 11.68 24.10
C SER A 681 15.99 11.92 24.19
N LEU A 682 16.72 11.48 23.16
CA LEU A 682 18.17 11.67 23.02
C LEU A 682 18.52 12.70 21.95
N LEU A 683 17.55 13.33 21.30
CA LEU A 683 17.79 14.27 20.19
C LEU A 683 18.70 15.44 20.58
N LYS A 684 18.54 15.95 21.80
CA LYS A 684 19.35 17.04 22.38
C LYS A 684 20.65 16.55 23.06
N LYS A 685 21.00 15.26 22.93
CA LYS A 685 22.28 14.72 23.42
C LYS A 685 23.32 14.68 22.29
N PRO A 686 24.61 14.91 22.60
CA PRO A 686 25.70 14.72 21.64
C PRO A 686 25.70 13.32 21.02
N LEU A 687 26.10 13.19 19.75
CA LEU A 687 26.20 11.91 19.04
C LEU A 687 27.04 10.87 19.80
N THR A 688 28.10 11.32 20.47
CA THR A 688 28.92 10.51 21.38
C THR A 688 28.13 9.79 22.46
N ASP A 689 27.22 10.49 23.13
CA ASP A 689 26.34 9.91 24.16
C ASP A 689 25.35 8.92 23.54
N ARG A 690 24.73 9.29 22.42
CA ARG A 690 23.74 8.44 21.71
C ARG A 690 24.38 7.13 21.27
N ARG A 691 25.59 7.17 20.70
CA ARG A 691 26.34 5.98 20.26
C ARG A 691 26.83 5.13 21.43
N SER A 692 27.27 5.75 22.52
CA SER A 692 27.65 5.03 23.74
C SER A 692 26.47 4.26 24.35
N LEU A 693 25.26 4.82 24.32
CA LEU A 693 24.05 4.14 24.75
C LEU A 693 23.66 3.00 23.80
N LEU A 694 23.71 3.23 22.48
CA LEU A 694 23.43 2.20 21.47
C LEU A 694 24.34 0.97 21.62
N GLN A 695 25.64 1.17 21.86
CA GLN A 695 26.62 0.09 22.04
C GLN A 695 26.36 -0.80 23.26
N ARG A 696 25.62 -0.30 24.26
CA ARG A 696 25.26 -1.05 25.47
C ARG A 696 23.98 -1.87 25.32
N LEU A 697 23.26 -1.72 24.20
CA LEU A 697 22.03 -2.47 23.97
C LEU A 697 22.33 -3.91 23.52
N PRO A 698 21.58 -4.91 23.99
CA PRO A 698 21.73 -6.29 23.55
C PRO A 698 21.08 -6.46 22.17
N LEU A 699 21.78 -6.03 21.11
CA LEU A 699 21.32 -6.21 19.73
C LEU A 699 21.31 -7.70 19.36
N THR A 700 20.31 -8.11 18.56
CA THR A 700 20.12 -9.51 18.15
C THR A 700 20.49 -9.74 16.69
N ASP A 701 20.64 -11.01 16.29
CA ASP A 701 20.87 -11.38 14.89
C ASP A 701 19.89 -10.68 13.93
N GLY A 702 20.43 -10.07 12.87
CA GLY A 702 19.70 -9.26 11.90
C GLY A 702 19.63 -7.76 12.22
N ILE A 703 20.03 -7.32 13.42
CA ILE A 703 20.13 -5.92 13.82
C ILE A 703 21.54 -5.63 14.35
N GLN A 704 22.22 -4.66 13.75
CA GLN A 704 23.61 -4.33 14.07
C GLN A 704 23.79 -2.83 14.20
N ALA A 705 24.79 -2.40 14.97
CA ALA A 705 25.20 -1.00 14.99
C ALA A 705 26.28 -0.77 13.93
N ALA A 706 26.16 0.33 13.16
CA ALA A 706 27.18 0.74 12.21
C ALA A 706 28.52 0.93 12.90
N GLU A 707 29.61 0.53 12.26
CA GLU A 707 30.96 0.73 12.79
C GLU A 707 31.37 2.22 12.66
N VAL A 708 32.07 2.74 13.68
CA VAL A 708 32.61 4.10 13.68
C VAL A 708 34.13 4.04 13.58
N HIS A 709 34.69 4.60 12.51
CA HIS A 709 36.10 4.86 12.38
C HIS A 709 36.41 6.31 12.81
N THR A 710 37.60 6.54 13.33
CA THR A 710 38.05 7.90 13.70
C THR A 710 39.19 8.30 12.80
N ALA A 711 39.05 9.44 12.11
CA ALA A 711 40.12 10.04 11.32
C ALA A 711 40.65 11.31 11.98
N ARG A 712 41.97 11.51 11.89
CA ARG A 712 42.71 12.67 12.43
C ARG A 712 43.40 13.50 11.35
N SER A 713 43.11 13.23 10.09
CA SER A 713 43.57 14.03 8.96
C SER A 713 42.68 13.78 7.73
N ALA A 714 42.75 14.67 6.73
CA ALA A 714 42.15 14.43 5.42
C ALA A 714 42.68 13.14 4.76
N GLY A 715 43.95 12.79 4.95
CA GLY A 715 44.54 11.57 4.41
C GLY A 715 43.91 10.29 4.97
N GLU A 716 43.63 10.26 6.27
CA GLU A 716 42.94 9.13 6.92
C GLU A 716 41.47 9.00 6.45
N ILE A 717 40.81 10.14 6.17
CA ILE A 717 39.46 10.14 5.58
C ILE A 717 39.49 9.51 4.18
N GLU A 718 40.45 9.89 3.36
CA GLU A 718 40.62 9.36 1.99
C GLU A 718 40.94 7.85 1.97
N GLU A 719 41.78 7.39 2.90
CA GLU A 719 42.06 5.95 3.06
C GLU A 719 40.81 5.17 3.48
N THR A 720 40.06 5.69 4.46
CA THR A 720 38.81 5.07 4.92
C THR A 720 37.76 5.06 3.80
N PHE A 721 37.73 6.12 2.98
CA PHE A 721 36.82 6.23 1.84
C PHE A 721 37.11 5.12 0.81
N ARG A 722 38.38 4.95 0.42
CA ARG A 722 38.79 3.86 -0.47
C ARG A 722 38.47 2.48 0.11
N ALA A 723 38.66 2.28 1.40
CA ALA A 723 38.33 1.03 2.07
C ALA A 723 36.81 0.74 2.08
N ALA A 724 35.97 1.75 2.31
CA ALA A 724 34.51 1.62 2.25
C ALA A 724 34.03 1.23 0.85
N ARG A 725 34.63 1.83 -0.19
CA ARG A 725 34.35 1.50 -1.60
C ARG A 725 34.78 0.08 -1.95
N ALA A 726 35.94 -0.37 -1.47
CA ALA A 726 36.40 -1.75 -1.66
C ALA A 726 35.46 -2.80 -1.03
N ARG A 727 34.66 -2.42 -0.03
CA ARG A 727 33.60 -3.25 0.56
C ARG A 727 32.27 -3.18 -0.18
N GLY A 728 32.15 -2.36 -1.24
CA GLY A 728 30.93 -2.19 -2.03
C GLY A 728 29.95 -1.13 -1.51
N ASN A 729 30.33 -0.33 -0.51
CA ASN A 729 29.49 0.76 0.03
C ASN A 729 29.55 2.00 -0.86
N GLU A 730 28.57 2.91 -0.76
CA GLU A 730 28.44 4.09 -1.63
C GLU A 730 29.56 5.11 -1.39
N GLY A 731 30.08 5.20 -0.17
CA GLY A 731 31.08 6.18 0.24
C GLY A 731 31.18 6.26 1.76
N LEU A 732 31.36 7.48 2.29
CA LEU A 732 31.41 7.73 3.73
C LEU A 732 30.37 8.76 4.20
N MET A 733 29.93 8.57 5.44
CA MET A 733 29.26 9.57 6.25
C MET A 733 30.28 10.09 7.28
N ALA A 734 30.62 11.37 7.19
CA ALA A 734 31.45 12.05 8.17
C ALA A 734 30.56 12.83 9.15
N LYS A 735 30.76 12.62 10.45
CA LYS A 735 29.89 13.16 11.50
C LYS A 735 30.72 13.88 12.55
N ASP A 736 30.21 15.02 13.00
CA ASP A 736 30.67 15.70 14.21
C ASP A 736 30.24 14.88 15.45
N PRO A 737 31.18 14.39 16.28
CA PRO A 737 30.87 13.59 17.48
C PRO A 737 30.07 14.36 18.55
N THR A 738 30.09 15.69 18.50
CA THR A 738 29.40 16.56 19.45
C THR A 738 28.01 16.98 18.98
N SER A 739 27.65 16.63 17.73
CA SER A 739 26.40 17.08 17.11
C SER A 739 25.13 16.55 17.78
N LEU A 740 24.13 17.42 17.89
CA LEU A 740 22.77 17.05 18.23
C LEU A 740 22.06 16.43 17.02
N TYR A 741 20.98 15.69 17.24
CA TYR A 741 20.14 15.22 16.15
C TYR A 741 19.11 16.30 15.79
N SER A 742 19.09 16.72 14.53
CA SER A 742 18.20 17.79 14.03
C SER A 742 17.19 17.21 13.02
N PRO A 743 15.97 16.84 13.46
CA PRO A 743 14.99 16.18 12.60
C PRO A 743 14.62 17.02 11.36
N GLY A 744 14.68 16.40 10.18
CA GLY A 744 14.30 17.02 8.90
C GLY A 744 15.17 18.15 8.40
N ARG A 745 16.20 18.58 9.17
CA ARG A 745 17.12 19.64 8.77
C ARG A 745 18.36 19.05 8.10
N ARG A 746 18.89 19.81 7.15
CA ARG A 746 20.21 19.56 6.55
C ARG A 746 21.19 20.54 7.17
N GLY A 747 22.13 20.03 7.95
CA GLY A 747 23.18 20.83 8.59
C GLY A 747 24.57 20.50 8.03
N LEU A 748 25.59 21.12 8.62
CA LEU A 748 27.01 20.86 8.31
C LEU A 748 27.66 19.87 9.29
N SER A 749 26.92 19.40 10.30
CA SER A 749 27.44 18.43 11.28
C SER A 749 27.51 17.01 10.74
N TRP A 750 26.69 16.68 9.74
CA TRP A 750 26.72 15.41 9.02
C TRP A 750 27.04 15.71 7.56
N LEU A 751 28.16 15.18 7.09
CA LEU A 751 28.66 15.35 5.75
C LEU A 751 28.69 13.99 5.06
N LYS A 752 28.50 13.96 3.75
CA LYS A 752 28.64 12.74 2.95
C LYS A 752 29.73 12.94 1.90
N LEU A 753 30.70 12.05 1.94
CA LEU A 753 31.71 11.91 0.90
C LEU A 753 31.27 10.80 -0.03
N LYS A 754 31.16 11.14 -1.31
CA LYS A 754 30.93 10.18 -2.37
C LYS A 754 31.82 10.61 -3.53
N GLU A 755 32.12 9.66 -4.39
CA GLU A 755 32.79 9.99 -5.65
C GLU A 755 31.90 10.95 -6.45
N GLU A 756 32.52 11.88 -7.17
CA GLU A 756 31.77 12.64 -8.15
C GLU A 756 31.07 11.66 -9.09
N PHE A 757 29.80 11.95 -9.38
CA PHE A 757 29.06 11.13 -10.30
C PHE A 757 29.82 11.09 -11.62
N ALA A 758 30.05 9.88 -12.15
CA ALA A 758 30.45 9.75 -13.53
C ALA A 758 29.42 10.51 -14.39
N THR A 759 29.92 11.29 -15.33
CA THR A 759 29.10 12.04 -16.26
C THR A 759 29.22 11.44 -17.63
N LEU A 760 28.12 11.47 -18.37
CA LEU A 760 28.13 11.27 -19.81
C LEU A 760 27.57 12.51 -20.47
N ASP A 761 28.25 13.01 -21.48
CA ASP A 761 27.70 13.96 -22.44
C ASP A 761 26.85 13.18 -23.45
N VAL A 762 25.53 13.37 -23.38
CA VAL A 762 24.52 12.59 -24.12
C VAL A 762 23.59 13.52 -24.87
N ILE A 763 22.99 13.03 -25.95
CA ILE A 763 22.06 13.85 -26.76
C ILE A 763 20.61 13.50 -26.46
N VAL A 764 19.75 14.52 -26.35
CA VAL A 764 18.31 14.33 -26.14
C VAL A 764 17.66 13.87 -27.44
N VAL A 765 16.93 12.75 -27.38
CA VAL A 765 16.26 12.13 -28.53
C VAL A 765 14.73 12.11 -28.40
N ALA A 766 14.22 12.23 -27.17
CA ALA A 766 12.78 12.39 -26.93
C ALA A 766 12.53 13.11 -25.61
N VAL A 767 11.38 13.77 -25.51
CA VAL A 767 10.94 14.50 -24.32
C VAL A 767 9.47 14.21 -24.01
N GLU A 768 9.09 14.29 -22.73
CA GLU A 768 7.71 14.05 -22.29
C GLU A 768 7.22 15.18 -21.38
N TYR A 769 5.89 15.36 -21.30
CA TYR A 769 5.29 16.27 -20.33
C TYR A 769 5.41 15.71 -18.91
N GLY A 770 5.77 16.59 -17.97
CA GLY A 770 5.85 16.23 -16.55
C GLY A 770 4.51 15.89 -15.91
N HIS A 771 4.54 15.53 -14.63
CA HIS A 771 3.32 15.27 -13.84
C HIS A 771 3.09 16.35 -12.77
N GLY A 772 1.82 16.50 -12.35
CA GLY A 772 1.44 17.42 -11.28
C GLY A 772 1.72 18.88 -11.63
N ARG A 773 2.57 19.56 -10.84
CA ARG A 773 2.89 20.99 -11.02
C ARG A 773 3.61 21.29 -12.35
N ARG A 774 4.22 20.28 -12.97
CA ARG A 774 4.95 20.36 -14.25
C ARG A 774 4.17 19.75 -15.42
N SER A 775 2.84 19.59 -15.29
CA SER A 775 1.99 19.02 -16.36
C SER A 775 2.02 19.79 -17.67
N ASN A 776 2.43 21.06 -17.65
CA ASN A 776 2.38 21.96 -18.80
C ASN A 776 3.75 22.18 -19.46
N VAL A 777 4.82 21.53 -18.97
CA VAL A 777 6.19 21.69 -19.48
C VAL A 777 6.82 20.34 -19.80
N LEU A 778 7.78 20.32 -20.73
CA LEU A 778 8.52 19.12 -21.13
C LEU A 778 9.71 18.93 -20.17
N SER A 779 9.50 18.21 -19.07
CA SER A 779 10.49 18.06 -17.98
C SER A 779 11.24 16.73 -17.96
N ASP A 780 10.93 15.86 -18.93
CA ASP A 780 11.24 14.44 -18.89
C ASP A 780 12.07 14.07 -20.12
N TYR A 781 13.40 14.08 -20.00
CA TYR A 781 14.33 14.02 -21.14
C TYR A 781 14.92 12.61 -21.32
N THR A 782 14.63 11.99 -22.46
CA THR A 782 15.25 10.75 -22.92
C THR A 782 16.46 11.06 -23.76
N PHE A 783 17.59 10.48 -23.40
CA PHE A 783 18.88 10.75 -24.04
C PHE A 783 19.62 9.48 -24.44
N ALA A 784 20.53 9.64 -25.40
CA ALA A 784 21.24 8.56 -26.06
C ALA A 784 22.75 8.82 -26.13
N VAL A 785 23.50 7.72 -26.16
CA VAL A 785 24.92 7.67 -26.54
C VAL A 785 25.05 7.22 -27.99
N ARG A 786 26.20 7.47 -28.62
CA ARG A 786 26.48 7.00 -29.98
C ARG A 786 27.12 5.63 -29.97
N ASP A 787 26.62 4.72 -30.81
CA ASP A 787 27.33 3.48 -31.12
C ASP A 787 28.44 3.76 -32.15
N GLU A 788 29.70 3.42 -31.82
CA GLU A 788 30.85 3.66 -32.70
C GLU A 788 30.83 2.78 -33.96
N ALA A 789 30.25 1.58 -33.87
CA ALA A 789 30.23 0.64 -34.98
C ALA A 789 29.19 1.02 -36.04
N SER A 790 27.97 1.37 -35.62
CA SER A 790 26.86 1.66 -36.54
C SER A 790 26.56 3.16 -36.71
N GLY A 791 27.12 4.03 -35.86
CA GLY A 791 26.78 5.45 -35.80
C GLY A 791 25.38 5.74 -35.23
N THR A 792 24.63 4.71 -34.81
CA THR A 792 23.26 4.87 -34.33
C THR A 792 23.20 5.45 -32.93
N LEU A 793 22.14 6.20 -32.65
CA LEU A 793 21.88 6.72 -31.30
C LEU A 793 21.09 5.71 -30.49
N LEU A 794 21.69 5.28 -29.39
CA LEU A 794 21.15 4.26 -28.51
C LEU A 794 20.71 4.90 -27.20
N PRO A 795 19.40 5.00 -26.93
CA PRO A 795 18.90 5.46 -25.64
C PRO A 795 19.55 4.70 -24.48
N ILE A 796 19.96 5.44 -23.45
CA ILE A 796 20.67 4.90 -22.28
C ILE A 796 20.07 5.38 -20.95
N GLY A 797 19.18 6.38 -20.99
CA GLY A 797 18.53 6.84 -19.76
C GLY A 797 17.45 7.90 -19.92
N LYS A 798 16.71 8.00 -18.81
CA LYS A 798 15.64 8.93 -18.40
C LYS A 798 16.01 10.01 -17.38
N ALA A 799 16.14 11.32 -17.67
CA ALA A 799 16.36 12.33 -16.61
C ALA A 799 15.16 13.28 -16.42
N TYR A 800 14.89 13.62 -15.16
CA TYR A 800 13.72 14.40 -14.71
C TYR A 800 14.08 15.59 -13.82
N SER A 801 15.38 15.75 -13.53
CA SER A 801 15.87 16.68 -12.51
C SER A 801 17.26 17.18 -12.89
N GLY A 802 17.62 18.35 -12.35
CA GLY A 802 18.91 18.99 -12.59
C GLY A 802 18.83 20.34 -13.27
N LEU A 803 17.71 20.63 -13.94
CA LEU A 803 17.40 21.92 -14.51
C LEU A 803 16.47 22.75 -13.59
N THR A 804 16.64 24.06 -13.65
CA THR A 804 15.75 25.06 -13.04
C THR A 804 14.42 25.14 -13.78
N ASP A 805 13.37 25.68 -13.15
CA ASP A 805 12.07 25.82 -13.80
C ASP A 805 12.15 26.73 -15.05
N THR A 806 12.97 27.77 -15.02
CA THR A 806 13.23 28.65 -16.19
C THR A 806 13.89 27.91 -17.34
N GLU A 807 14.93 27.11 -17.08
CA GLU A 807 15.58 26.29 -18.13
C GLU A 807 14.61 25.26 -18.73
N ILE A 808 13.71 24.70 -17.93
CA ILE A 808 12.70 23.74 -18.41
C ILE A 808 11.70 24.44 -19.33
N GLU A 809 11.27 25.66 -19.00
CA GLU A 809 10.37 26.46 -19.83
C GLU A 809 11.04 26.81 -21.18
N GLU A 810 12.28 27.29 -21.18
CA GLU A 810 13.05 27.59 -22.39
C GLU A 810 13.24 26.36 -23.28
N LEU A 811 13.64 25.22 -22.69
CA LEU A 811 13.76 23.97 -23.43
C LEU A 811 12.43 23.46 -23.97
N THR A 812 11.33 23.71 -23.26
CA THR A 812 10.00 23.33 -23.74
C THR A 812 9.69 24.00 -25.07
N GLU A 813 9.97 25.31 -25.19
CA GLU A 813 9.79 26.05 -26.44
C GLU A 813 10.70 25.51 -27.57
N ILE A 814 11.97 25.24 -27.25
CA ILE A 814 12.95 24.68 -28.19
C ILE A 814 12.51 23.31 -28.71
N PHE A 815 12.10 22.40 -27.82
CA PHE A 815 11.71 21.04 -28.22
C PHE A 815 10.40 21.01 -29.00
N LEU A 816 9.44 21.89 -28.69
CA LEU A 816 8.22 22.03 -29.49
C LEU A 816 8.50 22.55 -30.90
N THR A 817 9.53 23.40 -31.07
CA THR A 817 9.97 23.90 -32.38
C THR A 817 10.69 22.82 -33.20
N HIS A 818 11.40 21.90 -32.54
CA HIS A 818 12.18 20.83 -33.17
C HIS A 818 11.54 19.44 -33.03
N MET A 819 10.22 19.38 -32.90
CA MET A 819 9.46 18.14 -32.84
C MET A 819 9.49 17.41 -34.18
N VAL A 820 9.85 16.12 -34.14
CA VAL A 820 9.85 15.21 -35.29
C VAL A 820 8.55 14.43 -35.33
N ALA A 821 8.15 13.85 -34.20
CA ALA A 821 6.93 13.06 -34.08
C ALA A 821 6.35 13.17 -32.67
N ARG A 822 5.04 12.91 -32.55
CA ARG A 822 4.34 12.90 -31.27
C ARG A 822 3.51 11.63 -31.12
N THR A 823 3.66 10.96 -29.98
CA THR A 823 2.86 9.80 -29.59
C THR A 823 2.38 9.98 -28.16
N GLY A 824 1.12 10.37 -28.00
CA GLY A 824 0.55 10.73 -26.70
C GLY A 824 1.27 11.92 -26.04
N ASN A 825 1.85 11.66 -24.87
CA ASN A 825 2.61 12.65 -24.08
C ASN A 825 4.11 12.66 -24.39
N ARG A 826 4.58 11.76 -25.26
CA ARG A 826 5.97 11.68 -25.69
C ARG A 826 6.16 12.34 -27.05
N ILE A 827 7.21 13.16 -27.14
CA ILE A 827 7.62 13.90 -28.31
C ILE A 827 9.01 13.44 -28.70
N GLU A 828 9.15 12.88 -29.89
CA GLU A 828 10.46 12.64 -30.49
C GLU A 828 10.96 13.94 -31.10
N VAL A 829 12.22 14.26 -30.85
CA VAL A 829 12.83 15.55 -31.20
C VAL A 829 14.05 15.33 -32.08
N ASP A 830 14.35 16.32 -32.91
CA ASP A 830 15.59 16.32 -33.69
C ASP A 830 16.80 16.35 -32.73
N PRO A 831 17.70 15.35 -32.75
CA PRO A 831 18.78 15.22 -31.77
C PRO A 831 19.84 16.32 -31.95
N ARG A 832 19.59 17.46 -31.30
CA ARG A 832 20.46 18.66 -31.33
C ARG A 832 20.96 19.08 -29.96
N ILE A 833 20.19 18.79 -28.91
CA ILE A 833 20.47 19.29 -27.56
C ILE A 833 21.33 18.28 -26.82
N VAL A 834 22.60 18.63 -26.59
CA VAL A 834 23.53 17.85 -25.78
C VAL A 834 23.46 18.30 -24.33
N ILE A 835 23.43 17.33 -23.42
CA ILE A 835 23.36 17.53 -21.98
C ILE A 835 24.44 16.72 -21.30
N GLU A 836 25.06 17.28 -20.26
CA GLU A 836 25.95 16.54 -19.36
C GLU A 836 25.08 15.89 -18.29
N VAL A 837 25.04 14.56 -18.24
CA VAL A 837 24.22 13.79 -17.30
C VAL A 837 25.12 13.11 -16.28
N ALA A 838 24.95 13.50 -15.02
CA ALA A 838 25.55 12.83 -13.87
C ALA A 838 24.69 11.64 -13.43
N PHE A 839 25.29 10.52 -13.07
CA PHE A 839 24.57 9.33 -12.60
C PHE A 839 25.31 8.62 -11.46
N ASP A 840 24.54 7.93 -10.63
CA ASP A 840 25.03 7.24 -9.44
C ASP A 840 25.77 5.93 -9.82
N ALA A 841 25.31 5.23 -10.85
CA ALA A 841 25.92 4.01 -11.40
C ALA A 841 25.40 3.73 -12.82
N ILE A 842 26.09 2.89 -13.57
CA ILE A 842 25.66 2.36 -14.88
C ILE A 842 25.74 0.84 -14.87
N GLN A 843 24.75 0.18 -15.47
CA GLN A 843 24.63 -1.28 -15.42
C GLN A 843 24.01 -1.87 -16.68
N PRO A 844 24.22 -3.18 -16.95
CA PRO A 844 23.48 -3.91 -17.99
C PRO A 844 21.96 -3.78 -17.84
N SER A 845 21.28 -3.51 -18.95
CA SER A 845 19.83 -3.33 -18.99
C SER A 845 19.24 -3.78 -20.31
N ASP A 846 18.30 -4.72 -20.24
CA ASP A 846 17.48 -5.15 -21.39
C ASP A 846 16.41 -4.12 -21.80
N ARG A 847 16.21 -3.06 -21.02
CA ARG A 847 15.14 -2.05 -21.23
C ARG A 847 15.54 -0.91 -22.18
N HIS A 848 16.82 -0.72 -22.42
CA HIS A 848 17.37 0.40 -23.20
C HIS A 848 18.12 -0.17 -24.39
N ALA A 849 18.04 0.50 -25.55
CA ALA A 849 18.66 -0.01 -26.78
C ALA A 849 20.20 -0.10 -26.69
N SER A 850 20.82 0.71 -25.82
CA SER A 850 22.25 0.64 -25.51
C SER A 850 22.67 -0.66 -24.80
N GLY A 851 21.72 -1.43 -24.27
CA GLY A 851 22.02 -2.55 -23.36
C GLY A 851 22.49 -2.10 -21.98
N LEU A 852 22.43 -0.79 -21.68
CA LEU A 852 22.87 -0.18 -20.42
C LEU A 852 21.78 0.75 -19.85
N ALA A 853 21.77 0.97 -18.54
CA ALA A 853 20.89 1.94 -17.89
C ALA A 853 21.65 2.77 -16.85
N LEU A 854 21.41 4.08 -16.84
CA LEU A 854 21.90 4.98 -15.80
C LEU A 854 21.00 4.96 -14.56
N ARG A 855 21.58 4.86 -13.36
CA ARG A 855 20.88 5.01 -12.06
C ARG A 855 20.87 6.47 -11.62
N PHE A 856 19.70 6.97 -11.27
CA PHE A 856 19.46 8.37 -10.86
C PHE A 856 20.15 9.42 -11.75
N PRO A 857 19.97 9.34 -13.08
CA PRO A 857 20.54 10.35 -13.97
C PRO A 857 19.95 11.73 -13.66
N ARG A 858 20.83 12.72 -13.57
CA ARG A 858 20.51 14.13 -13.32
C ARG A 858 21.24 14.96 -14.36
N ILE A 859 20.53 15.92 -14.93
CA ILE A 859 21.13 16.87 -15.86
C ILE A 859 22.01 17.81 -15.04
N LYS A 860 23.33 17.77 -15.26
CA LYS A 860 24.27 18.63 -14.56
C LYS A 860 24.29 20.02 -15.19
N ARG A 861 24.28 20.08 -16.53
CA ARG A 861 24.18 21.31 -17.32
C ARG A 861 23.87 21.01 -18.79
N LEU A 862 23.42 22.03 -19.51
CA LEU A 862 23.38 22.02 -20.97
C LEU A 862 24.79 22.15 -21.55
N ARG A 863 25.02 21.54 -22.72
CA ARG A 863 26.31 21.57 -23.44
C ARG A 863 26.16 22.18 -24.82
N PRO A 864 25.86 23.50 -24.93
CA PRO A 864 25.75 24.17 -26.22
C PRO A 864 27.10 24.21 -26.97
N ASP A 865 28.20 23.95 -26.26
CA ASP A 865 29.55 23.81 -26.80
C ASP A 865 29.81 22.47 -27.52
N LYS A 866 28.89 21.49 -27.40
CA LYS A 866 29.03 20.15 -27.98
C LYS A 866 27.98 19.88 -29.06
N THR A 867 28.38 19.13 -30.08
CA THR A 867 27.51 18.64 -31.15
C THR A 867 27.24 17.15 -31.00
N LEU A 868 26.40 16.59 -31.89
CA LEU A 868 26.18 15.15 -32.01
C LEU A 868 27.50 14.36 -32.19
N ALA A 869 28.54 14.97 -32.79
CA ALA A 869 29.84 14.34 -32.96
C ALA A 869 30.61 14.20 -31.62
N ASP A 870 30.32 15.05 -30.64
CA ASP A 870 31.09 15.22 -29.39
C ASP A 870 30.47 14.53 -28.17
N ILE A 871 29.36 13.80 -28.36
CA ILE A 871 28.73 13.00 -27.31
C ILE A 871 29.52 11.72 -27.03
N ASP A 872 29.40 11.24 -25.81
CA ASP A 872 30.05 10.00 -25.39
C ASP A 872 29.47 8.78 -26.11
N THR A 873 30.31 7.76 -26.22
CA THR A 873 30.02 6.56 -26.99
C THR A 873 29.59 5.40 -26.10
N LEU A 874 29.00 4.37 -26.72
CA LEU A 874 28.66 3.14 -26.02
C LEU A 874 29.90 2.46 -25.40
N ALA A 875 31.08 2.60 -26.01
CA ALA A 875 32.33 2.09 -25.47
C ALA A 875 32.70 2.78 -24.15
N VAL A 876 32.64 4.12 -24.11
CA VAL A 876 32.86 4.91 -22.88
C VAL A 876 31.86 4.50 -21.80
N ALA A 877 30.59 4.36 -22.15
CA ALA A 877 29.57 3.90 -21.21
C ALA A 877 29.86 2.48 -20.65
N ARG A 878 30.33 1.54 -21.48
CA ARG A 878 30.73 0.19 -21.02
C ARG A 878 31.95 0.21 -20.12
N GLN A 879 32.91 1.08 -20.39
CA GLN A 879 34.08 1.28 -19.54
C GLN A 879 33.67 1.80 -18.16
N LEU A 880 32.79 2.81 -18.11
CA LEU A 880 32.23 3.32 -16.85
C LEU A 880 31.37 2.28 -16.10
N ALA A 881 30.87 1.26 -16.80
CA ALA A 881 30.15 0.13 -16.22
C ALA A 881 31.05 -1.02 -15.74
N GLY A 882 32.37 -0.94 -15.96
CA GLY A 882 33.30 -2.02 -15.63
C GLY A 882 33.08 -3.29 -16.46
N LEU A 883 32.55 -3.15 -17.69
CA LEU A 883 32.23 -4.26 -18.59
C LEU A 883 33.29 -4.50 -19.68
N THR A 884 34.44 -3.82 -19.57
CA THR A 884 35.58 -3.90 -20.50
C THR A 884 36.88 -4.01 -19.74
#